data_AF-A0AA38JC01-F1
#
_entry.id   AF-A0AA38JC01-F1
#
_cell.length_a   1.000
_cell.length_b   1.000
_cell.length_c   1.000
_cell.angle_alpha   90.00
_cell.angle_beta   90.00
_cell.angle_gamma   90.00
#
_symmetry.space_group_name_H-M   'P 1'
#
loop_
_entity.id
_entity.type
_entity.pdbx_description
1 polymer ?
#
loop_
_entity_poly.entity_id
_entity_poly.type
_entity_poly.pdbx_seq_one_letter_code
_entity_poly.pdbx_strand_id
1 'polypeptide(L)'
;MGKMKGEMWQYFWQGPKANSSQFRAVCLGCIRNQLGNGNTQLDDEAMVGLQDDTEFQNAVGSVLGEKKAMIAHILGGEKPCHFASPAAKAKANELRRKFQNHKWEREAGVEVIEDTSSPQPSKKRKAVDRVETIQTKPKVFKGISIPFNDEEKKAIHKQFLRATISANLPFPWVEDPEVIKLFLMFRSAAGNVIPSREVVGGRLLSEEYERVEQELETELKGKKVTLTCDGVKDISKNNLMGVSISSGFKPRLIDLYDATADKKDGDSIEAALGAMVDKAEKKYGCIVTGLGTDNDGGTKAGRVKLGTHRPWILTFPCGAHQGHLCLADYFKVNPDAEKISEQATELIGWINNHGRVRAIFNNIQNEQNKQVKSYLIANATRWTTHLVAFLRLIELKQPLRTAAVMKRDDIIRAHIEVIESGDFWRQLAGVVEDFEPIAYVTNICQSDRARPDIVLLAFVGMYLYFKNLPPARANVSKGMMERLERRCAGFNQPLMITALILNPYERLDSFGPDASANIINVNVMITELFGKITSHPSPEELDPEQIEEWEHGLLHRSQEFSAAFLHYCSSTGPFKDWDQLKADFEKIHNDDPIIFWESMKADREVCELADFALTVLQTVLNTSGNERQFSKVKIRKDRLRNRLQLRKLEQSIKIIENLREHHQNDGLKVLRYGEVLQENDANSPWSTLITNHRKWRAEMVQWKEDAQRHDENFGNDLEAGPLPLPETGQRSRSWLPRSLALLFGHSAIETQILEGGQPQCARRGAYSEEQLLMELLAQEKEDEILDDGALEGSGDEYNGH
;
A
#
# COMPACT_ATOMS: atom_id res chain seq x y z
N MET A 1 52.93 21.97 3.86
CA MET A 1 52.94 23.26 3.14
C MET A 1 51.66 24.01 3.48
N GLY A 2 51.76 25.10 4.24
CA GLY A 2 50.59 25.89 4.65
C GLY A 2 49.90 26.48 3.41
N LYS A 3 48.57 26.34 3.31
CA LYS A 3 47.79 27.00 2.26
C LYS A 3 48.12 28.50 2.30
N MET A 4 48.73 29.01 1.23
CA MET A 4 48.92 30.46 1.04
C MET A 4 47.58 31.15 1.29
N LYS A 5 47.55 32.11 2.23
CA LYS A 5 46.36 32.94 2.46
C LYS A 5 45.99 33.62 1.14
N GLY A 6 44.73 33.53 0.72
CA GLY A 6 44.28 34.11 -0.56
C GLY A 6 44.50 35.61 -0.63
N GLU A 7 44.71 36.16 -1.84
CA GLU A 7 45.15 37.54 -2.12
C GLU A 7 44.36 38.66 -1.39
N MET A 8 43.09 38.42 -1.02
CA MET A 8 42.28 39.40 -0.29
C MET A 8 42.60 39.50 1.20
N TRP A 9 43.21 38.46 1.79
CA TRP A 9 43.52 38.42 3.22
C TRP A 9 44.59 39.41 3.66
N GLN A 10 45.29 40.07 2.74
CA GLN A 10 46.19 41.18 3.08
C GLN A 10 45.44 42.42 3.58
N TYR A 11 44.15 42.54 3.24
CA TYR A 11 43.30 43.68 3.63
C TYR A 11 42.28 43.34 4.72
N PHE A 12 42.35 42.11 5.25
CA PHE A 12 41.44 41.60 6.27
C PHE A 12 42.21 40.86 7.35
N TRP A 13 41.83 41.10 8.60
CA TRP A 13 42.27 40.26 9.68
C TRP A 13 41.49 38.93 9.71
N GLN A 14 42.21 37.84 9.99
CA GLN A 14 41.65 36.49 10.08
C GLN A 14 41.31 36.16 11.53
N GLY A 15 40.01 36.19 11.82
CA GLY A 15 39.47 35.80 13.11
C GLY A 15 39.23 34.29 13.24
N PRO A 16 38.54 33.85 14.31
CA PRO A 16 38.24 32.45 14.53
C PRO A 16 37.40 31.84 13.40
N LYS A 17 37.37 30.50 13.33
CA LYS A 17 36.57 29.79 12.32
C LYS A 17 35.09 30.17 12.44
N ALA A 18 34.51 30.63 11.33
CA ALA A 18 33.08 30.90 11.21
C ALA A 18 32.28 29.58 11.06
N ASN A 19 32.87 28.57 10.41
CA ASN A 19 32.35 27.21 10.28
C ASN A 19 33.51 26.21 10.03
N SER A 20 33.18 24.95 9.72
CA SER A 20 34.18 23.88 9.50
C SER A 20 35.20 24.18 8.38
N SER A 21 34.88 25.08 7.44
CA SER A 21 35.67 25.33 6.23
C SER A 21 36.15 26.78 6.04
N GLN A 22 35.58 27.77 6.74
CA GLN A 22 35.83 29.20 6.52
C GLN A 22 36.12 29.96 7.83
N PHE A 23 37.02 30.94 7.76
CA PHE A 23 37.35 31.83 8.87
C PHE A 23 36.50 33.10 8.86
N ARG A 24 36.32 33.77 10.01
CA ARG A 24 35.79 35.14 10.03
C ARG A 24 36.83 36.09 9.47
N ALA A 25 36.41 37.03 8.62
CA ALA A 25 37.26 38.07 8.04
C ALA A 25 36.74 39.44 8.47
N VAL A 26 37.61 40.27 9.05
CA VAL A 26 37.29 41.65 9.46
C VAL A 26 38.15 42.62 8.64
N CYS A 27 37.55 43.62 8.01
CA CYS A 27 38.28 44.55 7.15
C CYS A 27 39.19 45.46 7.98
N LEU A 28 40.49 45.51 7.64
CA LEU A 28 41.47 46.32 8.37
C LEU A 28 41.13 47.82 8.37
N GLY A 29 40.49 48.31 7.31
CA GLY A 29 39.99 49.70 7.24
C GLY A 29 38.89 50.01 8.26
N CYS A 30 37.95 49.07 8.48
CA CYS A 30 36.92 49.20 9.51
C CYS A 30 37.53 49.19 10.92
N ILE A 31 38.54 48.35 11.14
CA ILE A 31 39.27 48.27 12.40
C ILE A 31 40.00 49.60 12.67
N ARG A 32 40.71 50.15 11.67
CA ARG A 32 41.39 51.45 11.77
C ARG A 32 40.44 52.58 12.17
N ASN A 33 39.23 52.60 11.60
CA ASN A 33 38.23 53.61 11.93
C ASN A 33 37.71 53.49 13.36
N GLN A 34 37.68 52.30 13.95
CA GLN A 34 37.28 52.13 15.35
C GLN A 34 38.39 52.46 16.35
N LEU A 35 39.66 52.21 16.00
CA LEU A 35 40.80 52.32 16.93
C LEU A 35 41.46 53.72 16.99
N GLY A 36 40.98 54.75 16.27
CA GLY A 36 41.62 56.06 16.33
C GLY A 36 40.82 57.27 15.84
N ASN A 37 40.24 58.01 16.78
CA ASN A 37 40.25 59.48 16.74
C ASN A 37 41.69 59.95 17.00
N GLY A 38 42.48 60.25 15.96
CA GLY A 38 43.80 60.88 16.16
C GLY A 38 44.89 60.53 15.14
N ASN A 39 44.85 61.20 13.99
CA ASN A 39 45.98 61.71 13.20
C ASN A 39 47.35 60.97 13.18
N THR A 40 47.35 59.66 12.89
CA THR A 40 48.57 58.96 12.46
C THR A 40 48.23 58.03 11.29
N GLN A 41 48.71 58.33 10.08
CA GLN A 41 48.52 57.49 8.88
C GLN A 41 49.38 56.22 9.01
N LEU A 42 48.81 55.17 9.61
CA LEU A 42 49.39 53.83 9.56
C LEU A 42 48.86 53.09 8.33
N ASP A 43 49.74 52.49 7.54
CA ASP A 43 49.37 51.68 6.37
C ASP A 43 48.77 50.30 6.77
N ASP A 44 48.29 49.54 5.79
CA ASP A 44 47.61 48.26 6.04
C ASP A 44 48.58 47.18 6.53
N GLU A 45 49.89 47.30 6.25
CA GLU A 45 50.92 46.35 6.71
C GLU A 45 51.29 46.56 8.18
N ALA A 46 51.39 47.81 8.65
CA ALA A 46 51.66 48.12 10.05
C ALA A 46 50.52 47.65 11.00
N MET A 47 49.27 47.64 10.53
CA MET A 47 48.10 47.18 11.31
C MET A 47 48.08 45.66 11.53
N VAL A 48 48.77 44.88 10.69
CA VAL A 48 48.90 43.43 10.85
C VAL A 48 49.84 43.09 12.02
N GLY A 49 50.65 44.02 12.52
CA GLY A 49 51.53 43.83 13.67
C GLY A 49 50.87 43.92 15.06
N LEU A 50 49.63 44.42 15.16
CA LEU A 50 48.92 44.68 16.42
C LEU A 50 47.91 43.57 16.81
N GLN A 51 48.11 42.34 16.32
CA GLN A 51 47.12 41.24 16.37
C GLN A 51 46.72 40.75 17.77
N ASP A 52 47.52 41.03 18.80
CA ASP A 52 47.29 40.57 20.17
C ASP A 52 46.54 41.58 21.05
N ASP A 53 46.15 42.74 20.51
CA ASP A 53 45.39 43.73 21.27
C ASP A 53 43.90 43.35 21.38
N THR A 54 43.39 43.25 22.60
CA THR A 54 41.99 42.87 22.90
C THR A 54 40.95 43.80 22.29
N GLU A 55 41.26 45.08 22.07
CA GLU A 55 40.34 45.99 21.38
C GLU A 55 40.25 45.69 19.87
N PHE A 56 41.33 45.18 19.27
CA PHE A 56 41.40 44.80 17.85
C PHE A 56 40.47 43.62 17.53
N GLN A 57 40.32 42.69 18.48
CA GLN A 57 39.52 41.47 18.31
C GLN A 57 38.00 41.70 18.42
N ASN A 58 37.57 42.80 19.04
CA ASN A 58 36.16 43.13 19.28
C ASN A 58 35.54 44.08 18.22
N ALA A 59 36.23 44.31 17.10
CA ALA A 59 35.79 45.23 16.06
C ALA A 59 34.57 44.74 15.23
N VAL A 60 33.73 45.69 14.79
CA VAL A 60 32.38 45.51 14.21
C VAL A 60 32.34 44.62 12.96
N GLY A 61 31.29 43.79 12.86
CA GLY A 61 30.77 43.18 11.62
C GLY A 61 31.77 42.35 10.82
N SER A 62 32.02 41.10 11.22
CA SER A 62 32.82 40.17 10.42
C SER A 62 32.05 39.62 9.21
N VAL A 63 32.72 39.45 8.06
CA VAL A 63 32.21 38.70 6.91
C VAL A 63 32.80 37.28 6.86
N LEU A 64 32.19 36.40 6.07
CA LEU A 64 32.77 35.08 5.81
C LEU A 64 34.09 35.25 5.03
N GLY A 65 35.14 34.51 5.40
CA GLY A 65 36.48 34.53 4.79
C GLY A 65 36.55 33.93 3.38
N GLU A 66 35.44 33.97 2.63
CA GLU A 66 35.37 33.60 1.23
C GLU A 66 35.66 34.83 0.35
N LYS A 67 36.45 34.62 -0.72
CA LYS A 67 36.87 35.67 -1.66
C LYS A 67 35.70 36.54 -2.17
N LYS A 68 34.54 35.95 -2.46
CA LYS A 68 33.34 36.68 -2.93
C LYS A 68 32.75 37.59 -1.85
N ALA A 69 32.67 37.12 -0.61
CA ALA A 69 32.14 37.89 0.51
C ALA A 69 33.06 39.06 0.87
N MET A 70 34.38 38.86 0.84
CA MET A 70 35.38 39.92 1.07
C MET A 70 35.34 41.00 -0.03
N ILE A 71 35.19 40.59 -1.30
CA ILE A 71 35.02 41.54 -2.42
C ILE A 71 33.69 42.31 -2.31
N ALA A 72 32.60 41.62 -1.96
CA ALA A 72 31.29 42.24 -1.78
C ALA A 72 31.28 43.27 -0.64
N HIS A 73 32.01 43.01 0.45
CA HIS A 73 32.19 43.97 1.54
C HIS A 73 32.89 45.27 1.07
N ILE A 74 33.97 45.15 0.29
CA ILE A 74 34.76 46.32 -0.16
C ILE A 74 34.05 47.13 -1.25
N LEU A 75 33.51 46.46 -2.28
CA LEU A 75 32.98 47.13 -3.48
C LEU A 75 31.47 47.29 -3.52
N GLY A 76 30.76 46.61 -2.63
CA GLY A 76 29.33 46.84 -2.36
C GLY A 76 28.35 46.11 -3.26
N GLY A 77 27.29 45.59 -2.60
CA GLY A 77 25.90 45.86 -2.99
C GLY A 77 25.44 47.20 -2.40
N GLU A 78 24.30 47.28 -1.72
CA GLU A 78 23.67 48.55 -1.27
C GLU A 78 24.48 49.43 -0.29
N LYS A 79 25.56 48.93 0.34
CA LYS A 79 26.47 49.72 1.21
C LYS A 79 27.94 49.28 1.05
N PRO A 80 28.74 49.90 0.16
CA PRO A 80 30.18 49.59 0.05
C PRO A 80 30.96 50.07 1.30
N CYS A 81 32.05 49.38 1.64
CA CYS A 81 32.90 49.79 2.76
C CYS A 81 33.60 51.13 2.47
N HIS A 82 33.15 52.18 3.16
CA HIS A 82 33.74 53.52 3.04
C HIS A 82 35.21 53.56 3.52
N PHE A 83 35.54 52.76 4.54
CA PHE A 83 36.83 52.76 5.22
C PHE A 83 37.89 51.86 4.56
N ALA A 84 37.54 51.09 3.52
CA ALA A 84 38.51 50.27 2.81
C ALA A 84 39.56 51.13 2.11
N SER A 85 40.84 50.74 2.22
CA SER A 85 41.96 51.46 1.62
C SER A 85 41.83 51.52 0.08
N PRO A 86 42.42 52.53 -0.58
CA PRO A 86 42.46 52.59 -2.05
C PRO A 86 43.08 51.33 -2.67
N ALA A 87 44.10 50.77 -2.03
CA ALA A 87 44.73 49.51 -2.43
C ALA A 87 43.75 48.32 -2.34
N ALA A 88 43.00 48.20 -1.24
CA ALA A 88 41.97 47.17 -1.08
C ALA A 88 40.87 47.29 -2.15
N LYS A 89 40.42 48.51 -2.46
CA LYS A 89 39.41 48.78 -3.51
C LYS A 89 39.96 48.45 -4.90
N ALA A 90 41.20 48.83 -5.20
CA ALA A 90 41.84 48.50 -6.48
C ALA A 90 41.98 46.98 -6.66
N LYS A 91 42.45 46.28 -5.61
CA LYS A 91 42.62 44.82 -5.66
C LYS A 91 41.29 44.07 -5.78
N ALA A 92 40.27 44.51 -5.05
CA ALA A 92 38.92 43.97 -5.17
C ALA A 92 38.37 44.17 -6.60
N ASN A 93 38.62 45.33 -7.23
CA ASN A 93 38.15 45.63 -8.59
C ASN A 93 38.90 44.80 -9.63
N GLU A 94 40.21 44.63 -9.48
CA GLU A 94 41.04 43.75 -10.31
C GLU A 94 40.50 42.31 -10.28
N LEU A 95 40.23 41.79 -9.08
CA LEU A 95 39.72 40.44 -8.90
C LEU A 95 38.29 40.28 -9.44
N ARG A 96 37.42 41.28 -9.25
CA ARG A 96 36.07 41.29 -9.82
C ARG A 96 36.11 41.29 -11.35
N ARG A 97 36.99 42.08 -11.98
CA ARG A 97 37.21 42.06 -13.44
C ARG A 97 37.76 40.73 -13.92
N LYS A 98 38.70 40.11 -13.21
CA LYS A 98 39.19 38.75 -13.56
C LYS A 98 38.07 37.70 -13.53
N PHE A 99 37.15 37.77 -12.57
CA PHE A 99 35.96 36.90 -12.52
C PHE A 99 34.96 37.17 -13.66
N GLN A 100 34.79 38.43 -14.07
CA GLN A 100 33.91 38.80 -15.18
C GLN A 100 34.52 38.47 -16.55
N ASN A 101 35.84 38.64 -16.72
CA ASN A 101 36.55 38.33 -17.97
C ASN A 101 36.69 36.81 -18.22
N HIS A 102 36.85 35.99 -17.17
CA HIS A 102 36.78 34.53 -17.32
C HIS A 102 35.39 34.01 -17.71
N LYS A 103 34.34 34.82 -17.50
CA LYS A 103 33.00 34.56 -18.05
C LYS A 103 32.92 34.98 -19.53
N TRP A 104 33.59 36.08 -19.89
CA TRP A 104 33.61 36.66 -21.24
C TRP A 104 34.43 35.87 -22.28
N GLU A 105 35.48 35.14 -21.91
CA GLU A 105 36.23 34.27 -22.85
C GLU A 105 35.48 32.98 -23.24
N ARG A 106 34.40 32.61 -22.53
CA ARG A 106 33.43 31.59 -23.01
C ARG A 106 32.24 32.20 -23.76
N GLU A 107 32.12 33.53 -23.78
CA GLU A 107 30.98 34.28 -24.31
C GLU A 107 31.41 35.28 -25.41
N ALA A 108 32.58 35.09 -26.03
CA ALA A 108 33.01 35.84 -27.21
C ALA A 108 32.35 35.26 -28.47
N GLY A 109 31.13 35.71 -28.75
CA GLY A 109 30.41 35.37 -29.97
C GLY A 109 29.03 35.98 -30.13
N VAL A 110 28.74 37.16 -29.56
CA VAL A 110 27.57 37.99 -29.94
C VAL A 110 27.84 39.47 -29.66
N GLU A 111 27.67 40.32 -30.67
CA GLU A 111 27.58 41.79 -30.55
C GLU A 111 26.16 42.23 -30.10
N VAL A 112 26.09 43.04 -29.03
CA VAL A 112 25.44 44.39 -28.90
C VAL A 112 24.27 44.67 -29.89
N ILE A 113 23.04 45.12 -29.59
CA ILE A 113 22.24 45.75 -28.50
C ILE A 113 20.76 45.51 -28.95
N GLU A 114 19.75 45.26 -28.10
CA GLU A 114 18.88 46.29 -27.51
C GLU A 114 17.91 45.70 -26.47
N ASP A 115 17.67 46.49 -25.43
CA ASP A 115 16.93 46.15 -24.22
C ASP A 115 15.42 46.29 -24.46
N THR A 116 14.71 45.17 -24.56
CA THR A 116 13.28 45.11 -24.25
C THR A 116 13.03 44.03 -23.23
N SER A 117 12.76 44.48 -22.00
CA SER A 117 12.31 43.69 -20.86
C SER A 117 11.32 42.60 -21.26
N SER A 118 11.77 41.35 -21.23
CA SER A 118 10.93 40.15 -21.27
C SER A 118 11.30 39.27 -20.07
N PRO A 119 10.31 38.67 -19.37
CA PRO A 119 10.61 37.75 -18.28
C PRO A 119 11.48 36.61 -18.82
N GLN A 120 12.52 36.21 -18.07
CA GLN A 120 13.37 35.10 -18.47
C GLN A 120 12.49 33.92 -18.90
N PRO A 121 12.71 33.33 -20.09
CA PRO A 121 11.87 32.25 -20.58
C PRO A 121 11.92 31.09 -19.59
N SER A 122 10.75 30.60 -19.21
CA SER A 122 10.61 29.44 -18.34
C SER A 122 11.41 28.26 -18.91
N LYS A 123 11.87 27.35 -18.05
CA LYS A 123 12.64 26.16 -18.48
C LYS A 123 11.88 25.37 -19.58
N LYS A 124 10.55 25.34 -19.49
CA LYS A 124 9.65 24.84 -20.55
C LYS A 124 9.90 25.53 -21.88
N ARG A 125 9.84 26.87 -21.93
CA ARG A 125 10.02 27.62 -23.18
C ARG A 125 11.39 27.35 -23.79
N LYS A 126 12.45 27.31 -22.96
CA LYS A 126 13.79 26.90 -23.41
C LYS A 126 13.86 25.48 -23.99
N ALA A 127 13.13 24.51 -23.45
CA ALA A 127 13.10 23.14 -23.95
C ALA A 127 12.36 23.06 -25.30
N VAL A 128 11.18 23.69 -25.38
CA VAL A 128 10.38 23.76 -26.62
C VAL A 128 11.15 24.50 -27.71
N ASP A 129 11.70 25.69 -27.42
CA ASP A 129 12.46 26.50 -28.37
C ASP A 129 13.69 25.72 -28.90
N ARG A 130 14.41 24.98 -28.04
CA ARG A 130 15.52 24.11 -28.46
C ARG A 130 15.06 23.02 -29.41
N VAL A 131 13.95 22.35 -29.12
CA VAL A 131 13.39 21.29 -29.97
C VAL A 131 12.94 21.85 -31.32
N GLU A 132 12.22 22.97 -31.33
CA GLU A 132 11.77 23.64 -32.55
C GLU A 132 12.96 24.08 -33.43
N THR A 133 14.04 24.57 -32.82
CA THR A 133 15.29 24.95 -33.49
C THR A 133 16.04 23.73 -34.07
N ILE A 134 15.93 22.55 -33.44
CA ILE A 134 16.54 21.31 -33.95
C ILE A 134 15.69 20.73 -35.10
N GLN A 135 14.36 20.75 -34.98
CA GLN A 135 13.46 20.21 -36.03
C GLN A 135 13.45 21.04 -37.33
N THR A 136 13.86 22.31 -37.29
CA THR A 136 13.94 23.17 -38.48
C THR A 136 15.12 22.81 -39.41
N LYS A 137 16.09 22.01 -38.95
CA LYS A 137 17.11 21.38 -39.81
C LYS A 137 16.64 19.96 -40.16
N PRO A 138 16.39 19.62 -41.44
CA PRO A 138 15.32 18.69 -41.81
C PRO A 138 15.71 17.23 -41.66
N LYS A 139 14.84 16.46 -40.98
CA LYS A 139 14.59 15.00 -41.17
C LYS A 139 13.37 14.46 -40.38
N VAL A 140 12.51 15.32 -39.83
CA VAL A 140 11.41 14.91 -38.94
C VAL A 140 10.07 15.42 -39.47
N PHE A 141 9.05 14.56 -39.46
CA PHE A 141 7.66 14.89 -39.80
C PHE A 141 7.13 16.02 -38.91
N LYS A 142 6.54 17.07 -39.48
CA LYS A 142 5.88 18.14 -38.71
C LYS A 142 4.37 18.07 -38.90
N GLY A 143 3.64 18.24 -37.79
CA GLY A 143 2.18 18.18 -37.79
C GLY A 143 1.52 19.45 -38.32
N ILE A 144 0.21 19.38 -38.57
CA ILE A 144 -0.58 20.52 -39.06
C ILE A 144 -0.57 21.65 -38.02
N SER A 145 -0.46 22.90 -38.48
CA SER A 145 -0.40 24.08 -37.62
C SER A 145 -1.80 24.70 -37.41
N ILE A 146 -2.61 24.08 -36.57
CA ILE A 146 -3.92 24.61 -36.16
C ILE A 146 -3.81 25.12 -34.71
N PRO A 147 -4.16 26.39 -34.40
CA PRO A 147 -4.14 26.89 -33.03
C PRO A 147 -5.19 26.18 -32.17
N PHE A 148 -4.98 26.16 -30.85
CA PHE A 148 -5.97 25.62 -29.89
C PHE A 148 -6.78 26.76 -29.29
N ASN A 149 -8.09 26.58 -29.17
CA ASN A 149 -8.95 27.46 -28.39
C ASN A 149 -8.76 27.21 -26.88
N ASP A 150 -9.36 28.04 -26.03
CA ASP A 150 -9.12 27.97 -24.58
C ASP A 150 -9.79 26.76 -23.90
N GLU A 151 -10.89 26.25 -24.44
CA GLU A 151 -11.53 25.02 -23.95
C GLU A 151 -10.67 23.80 -24.29
N GLU A 152 -10.15 23.72 -25.52
CA GLU A 152 -9.21 22.69 -25.96
C GLU A 152 -7.93 22.71 -25.11
N LYS A 153 -7.37 23.89 -24.83
CA LYS A 153 -6.20 24.03 -23.93
C LYS A 153 -6.48 23.44 -22.55
N LYS A 154 -7.64 23.75 -21.96
CA LYS A 154 -8.04 23.22 -20.64
C LYS A 154 -8.21 21.70 -20.69
N ALA A 155 -8.87 21.18 -21.73
CA ALA A 155 -9.05 19.74 -21.93
C ALA A 155 -7.70 19.02 -22.09
N ILE A 156 -6.78 19.59 -22.87
CA ILE A 156 -5.43 19.05 -23.07
C ILE A 156 -4.64 19.06 -21.77
N HIS A 157 -4.64 20.15 -21.01
CA HIS A 157 -3.98 20.21 -19.70
C HIS A 157 -4.50 19.13 -18.75
N LYS A 158 -5.82 18.96 -18.68
CA LYS A 158 -6.46 17.91 -17.87
C LYS A 158 -6.00 16.53 -18.33
N GLN A 159 -5.97 16.28 -19.65
CA GLN A 159 -5.52 15.01 -20.21
C GLN A 159 -4.03 14.76 -19.96
N PHE A 160 -3.17 15.78 -19.99
CA PHE A 160 -1.76 15.65 -19.62
C PHE A 160 -1.58 15.19 -18.18
N LEU A 161 -2.33 15.77 -17.24
CA LEU A 161 -2.30 15.33 -15.85
C LEU A 161 -2.78 13.88 -15.72
N ARG A 162 -3.93 13.56 -16.31
CA ARG A 162 -4.51 12.21 -16.26
C ARG A 162 -3.57 11.18 -16.88
N ALA A 163 -2.96 11.48 -18.01
CA ALA A 163 -1.94 10.64 -18.64
C ALA A 163 -0.70 10.49 -17.74
N THR A 164 -0.19 11.57 -17.16
CA THR A 164 0.96 11.54 -16.24
C THR A 164 0.70 10.60 -15.06
N ILE A 165 -0.45 10.79 -14.40
CA ILE A 165 -0.83 10.02 -13.22
C ILE A 165 -1.12 8.58 -13.62
N SER A 166 -2.00 8.37 -14.60
CA SER A 166 -2.39 7.04 -15.07
C SER A 166 -1.18 6.24 -15.53
N ALA A 167 -0.31 6.81 -16.37
CA ALA A 167 0.94 6.20 -16.87
C ALA A 167 2.06 6.05 -15.84
N ASN A 168 1.85 6.48 -14.58
CA ASN A 168 2.89 6.50 -13.56
C ASN A 168 4.19 7.18 -14.04
N LEU A 169 4.06 8.28 -14.80
CA LEU A 169 5.21 9.02 -15.33
C LEU A 169 5.69 10.06 -14.30
N PRO A 170 7.01 10.29 -14.21
CA PRO A 170 7.54 11.32 -13.33
C PRO A 170 7.17 12.70 -13.88
N PHE A 171 6.67 13.65 -13.08
CA PHE A 171 6.21 14.98 -13.57
C PHE A 171 7.12 15.68 -14.61
N PRO A 172 8.46 15.58 -14.57
CA PRO A 172 9.34 16.15 -15.59
C PRO A 172 9.17 15.58 -17.01
N TRP A 173 8.49 14.45 -17.23
CA TRP A 173 8.39 13.79 -18.55
C TRP A 173 7.78 14.70 -19.63
N VAL A 174 6.89 15.62 -19.25
CA VAL A 174 6.28 16.60 -20.18
C VAL A 174 7.27 17.61 -20.75
N GLU A 175 8.47 17.70 -20.16
CA GLU A 175 9.56 18.57 -20.60
C GLU A 175 10.68 17.79 -21.33
N ASP A 176 10.52 16.47 -21.53
CA ASP A 176 11.48 15.67 -22.25
C ASP A 176 11.53 16.04 -23.74
N PRO A 177 12.73 16.23 -24.34
CA PRO A 177 12.85 16.63 -25.73
C PRO A 177 12.20 15.69 -26.75
N GLU A 178 12.28 14.37 -26.56
CA GLU A 178 11.68 13.39 -27.48
C GLU A 178 10.15 13.36 -27.35
N VAL A 179 9.64 13.53 -26.12
CA VAL A 179 8.21 13.71 -25.87
C VAL A 179 7.67 14.97 -26.56
N ILE A 180 8.37 16.11 -26.42
CA ILE A 180 7.98 17.36 -27.09
C ILE A 180 8.01 17.18 -28.61
N LYS A 181 9.07 16.54 -29.16
CA LYS A 181 9.15 16.23 -30.59
C LYS A 181 7.94 15.42 -31.05
N LEU A 182 7.57 14.37 -30.33
CA LEU A 182 6.42 13.52 -30.64
C LEU A 182 5.13 14.35 -30.76
N PHE A 183 4.85 15.23 -29.80
CA PHE A 183 3.66 16.09 -29.87
C PHE A 183 3.71 17.07 -31.06
N LEU A 184 4.88 17.62 -31.37
CA LEU A 184 5.07 18.51 -32.53
C LEU A 184 4.94 17.78 -33.88
N MET A 185 5.26 16.49 -33.94
CA MET A 185 5.03 15.65 -35.12
C MET A 185 3.53 15.50 -35.44
N PHE A 186 2.67 15.47 -34.42
CA PHE A 186 1.21 15.44 -34.61
C PHE A 186 0.62 16.83 -34.86
N ARG A 187 1.05 17.86 -34.12
CA ARG A 187 0.54 19.23 -34.25
C ARG A 187 1.63 20.25 -33.90
N SER A 188 2.00 21.09 -34.86
CA SER A 188 3.09 22.07 -34.68
C SER A 188 2.79 23.11 -33.58
N ALA A 189 1.52 23.37 -33.27
CA ALA A 189 1.12 24.28 -32.18
C ALA A 189 1.13 23.64 -30.78
N ALA A 190 1.52 22.37 -30.65
CA ALA A 190 1.45 21.63 -29.38
C ALA A 190 2.32 22.27 -28.27
N GLY A 191 3.46 22.89 -28.60
CA GLY A 191 4.31 23.58 -27.63
C GLY A 191 3.57 24.62 -26.77
N ASN A 192 2.53 25.24 -27.33
CA ASN A 192 1.71 26.23 -26.64
C ASN A 192 0.82 25.64 -25.55
N VAL A 193 0.48 24.35 -25.63
CA VAL A 193 -0.52 23.70 -24.76
C VAL A 193 0.05 22.57 -23.90
N ILE A 194 1.30 22.16 -24.11
CA ILE A 194 1.99 21.21 -23.22
C ILE A 194 2.20 21.91 -21.86
N PRO A 195 1.68 21.40 -20.73
CA PRO A 195 1.91 22.03 -19.43
C PRO A 195 3.36 21.80 -18.96
N SER A 196 3.87 22.69 -18.11
CA SER A 196 5.17 22.49 -17.45
C SER A 196 5.04 21.50 -16.29
N ARG A 197 6.15 20.90 -15.85
CA ARG A 197 6.14 19.96 -14.70
C ARG A 197 5.61 20.60 -13.42
N GLU A 198 5.80 21.91 -13.25
CA GLU A 198 5.33 22.69 -12.10
C GLU A 198 3.81 22.92 -12.16
N VAL A 199 3.28 23.12 -13.37
CA VAL A 199 1.83 23.23 -13.58
C VAL A 199 1.14 21.88 -13.39
N VAL A 200 1.73 20.80 -13.92
CA VAL A 200 1.20 19.42 -13.74
C VAL A 200 1.26 19.01 -12.27
N GLY A 201 2.43 19.03 -11.65
CA GLY A 201 2.62 18.61 -10.25
C GLY A 201 2.23 19.66 -9.20
N GLY A 202 1.48 20.70 -9.60
CA GLY A 202 1.05 21.82 -8.78
C GLY A 202 -0.42 22.12 -9.02
N ARG A 203 -0.72 23.17 -9.79
CA ARG A 203 -2.10 23.65 -10.02
C ARG A 203 -3.03 22.57 -10.55
N LEU A 204 -2.66 21.87 -11.63
CA LEU A 204 -3.53 20.86 -12.24
C LEU A 204 -3.79 19.69 -11.30
N LEU A 205 -2.76 19.22 -10.58
CA LEU A 205 -2.88 18.17 -9.58
C LEU A 205 -3.86 18.57 -8.47
N SER A 206 -3.75 19.79 -7.94
CA SER A 206 -4.67 20.29 -6.91
C SER A 206 -6.11 20.44 -7.42
N GLU A 207 -6.31 21.00 -8.62
CA GLU A 207 -7.64 21.16 -9.22
C GLU A 207 -8.35 19.81 -9.44
N GLU A 208 -7.65 18.81 -10.00
CA GLU A 208 -8.25 17.48 -10.20
C GLU A 208 -8.43 16.73 -8.88
N TYR A 209 -7.56 16.95 -7.89
CA TYR A 209 -7.74 16.42 -6.54
C TYR A 209 -8.99 17.00 -5.88
N GLU A 210 -9.19 18.32 -5.90
CA GLU A 210 -10.38 18.96 -5.35
C GLU A 210 -11.67 18.45 -6.00
N ARG A 211 -11.65 18.22 -7.33
CA ARG A 211 -12.76 17.59 -8.03
C ARG A 211 -13.05 16.18 -7.48
N VAL A 212 -12.03 15.35 -7.30
CA VAL A 212 -12.17 13.99 -6.76
C VAL A 212 -12.68 14.03 -5.31
N GLU A 213 -12.18 14.96 -4.48
CA GLU A 213 -12.65 15.13 -3.11
C GLU A 213 -14.13 15.50 -3.05
N GLN A 214 -14.60 16.44 -3.90
CA GLN A 214 -16.01 16.82 -3.98
C GLN A 214 -16.90 15.64 -4.42
N GLU A 215 -16.42 14.81 -5.33
CA GLU A 215 -17.10 13.60 -5.77
C GLU A 215 -17.22 12.60 -4.62
N LEU A 216 -16.14 12.37 -3.87
CA LEU A 216 -16.13 11.51 -2.68
C LEU A 216 -17.05 12.04 -1.57
N GLU A 217 -17.02 13.34 -1.28
CA GLU A 217 -17.91 13.97 -0.31
C GLU A 217 -19.38 13.76 -0.69
N THR A 218 -19.72 13.97 -1.96
CA THR A 218 -21.09 13.77 -2.46
C THR A 218 -21.52 12.31 -2.38
N GLU A 219 -20.61 11.38 -2.72
CA GLU A 219 -20.90 9.95 -2.72
C GLU A 219 -21.03 9.37 -1.31
N LEU A 220 -20.24 9.85 -0.34
CA LEU A 220 -20.16 9.27 1.00
C LEU A 220 -21.12 9.93 2.00
N LYS A 221 -21.62 11.14 1.71
CA LYS A 221 -22.51 11.88 2.62
C LYS A 221 -23.74 11.06 3.00
N GLY A 222 -23.97 10.93 4.31
CA GLY A 222 -25.10 10.20 4.89
C GLY A 222 -25.01 8.68 4.77
N LYS A 223 -23.98 8.13 4.12
CA LYS A 223 -23.81 6.67 4.01
C LYS A 223 -23.16 6.11 5.26
N LYS A 224 -23.63 4.92 5.65
CA LYS A 224 -22.96 4.07 6.63
C LYS A 224 -21.78 3.38 5.94
N VAL A 225 -20.61 3.45 6.55
CA VAL A 225 -19.37 3.00 5.92
C VAL A 225 -18.49 2.19 6.86
N THR A 226 -17.64 1.36 6.26
CA THR A 226 -16.57 0.65 6.96
C THR A 226 -15.26 1.35 6.70
N LEU A 227 -14.58 1.78 7.75
CA LEU A 227 -13.24 2.36 7.69
C LEU A 227 -12.20 1.27 7.90
N THR A 228 -11.15 1.26 7.10
CA THR A 228 -10.06 0.28 7.23
C THR A 228 -8.72 0.99 7.26
N CYS A 229 -7.88 0.64 8.23
CA CYS A 229 -6.53 1.19 8.35
C CYS A 229 -5.49 0.09 8.25
N ASP A 230 -4.40 0.39 7.54
CA ASP A 230 -3.27 -0.52 7.39
C ASP A 230 -1.97 0.28 7.27
N GLY A 231 -0.84 -0.34 7.61
CA GLY A 231 0.46 0.30 7.69
C GLY A 231 1.39 -0.05 6.54
N VAL A 232 2.09 0.95 5.99
CA VAL A 232 3.19 0.76 5.05
C VAL A 232 4.40 1.58 5.46
N LYS A 233 5.59 0.97 5.34
CA LYS A 233 6.85 1.72 5.39
C LYS A 233 7.21 2.19 4.00
N ASP A 234 7.42 3.48 3.83
CA ASP A 234 7.86 4.04 2.56
C ASP A 234 9.39 3.93 2.36
N ILE A 235 9.86 4.31 1.17
CA ILE A 235 11.31 4.27 0.85
C ILE A 235 12.14 5.24 1.71
N SER A 236 11.50 6.23 2.33
CA SER A 236 12.12 7.18 3.25
C SER A 236 12.15 6.65 4.69
N LYS A 237 11.66 5.42 4.93
CA LYS A 237 11.50 4.77 6.23
C LYS A 237 10.46 5.44 7.14
N ASN A 238 9.57 6.25 6.56
CA ASN A 238 8.42 6.79 7.28
C ASN A 238 7.37 5.70 7.42
N ASN A 239 6.68 5.66 8.55
CA ASN A 239 5.53 4.78 8.75
C ASN A 239 4.29 5.55 8.29
N LEU A 240 3.70 5.14 7.19
CA LEU A 240 2.47 5.72 6.68
C LEU A 240 1.32 4.75 6.96
N MET A 241 0.16 5.28 7.30
CA MET A 241 -1.06 4.52 7.48
C MET A 241 -2.05 4.91 6.39
N GLY A 242 -2.43 3.94 5.56
CA GLY A 242 -3.51 4.12 4.60
C GLY A 242 -4.84 4.07 5.34
N VAL A 243 -5.67 5.09 5.15
CA VAL A 243 -7.03 5.13 5.69
C VAL A 243 -7.98 5.03 4.51
N SER A 244 -8.71 3.93 4.43
CA SER A 244 -9.70 3.68 3.39
C SER A 244 -11.11 3.64 3.93
N ILE A 245 -12.05 4.07 3.10
CA ILE A 245 -13.48 3.89 3.33
C ILE A 245 -14.01 2.92 2.29
N SER A 246 -14.80 1.94 2.74
CA SER A 246 -15.58 1.05 1.89
C SER A 246 -17.06 1.42 1.98
N SER A 247 -17.66 1.68 0.81
CA SER A 247 -19.10 1.84 0.62
C SER A 247 -19.52 1.04 -0.62
N GLY A 248 -20.52 0.16 -0.51
CA GLY A 248 -20.97 -0.68 -1.62
C GLY A 248 -19.85 -1.56 -2.23
N PHE A 249 -18.97 -2.12 -1.39
CA PHE A 249 -17.80 -2.93 -1.80
C PHE A 249 -16.76 -2.19 -2.65
N LYS A 250 -16.71 -0.86 -2.57
CA LYS A 250 -15.72 -0.03 -3.25
C LYS A 250 -14.79 0.60 -2.22
N PRO A 251 -13.60 0.03 -1.96
CA PRO A 251 -12.61 0.65 -1.08
C PRO A 251 -11.97 1.86 -1.77
N ARG A 252 -11.93 2.99 -1.08
CA ARG A 252 -11.35 4.26 -1.57
C ARG A 252 -10.41 4.85 -0.52
N LEU A 253 -9.22 5.27 -0.93
CA LEU A 253 -8.30 5.96 -0.02
C LEU A 253 -8.88 7.33 0.32
N ILE A 254 -9.02 7.64 1.60
CA ILE A 254 -9.50 8.94 2.08
C ILE A 254 -8.44 9.76 2.80
N ASP A 255 -7.38 9.12 3.29
CA ASP A 255 -6.26 9.79 3.96
C ASP A 255 -5.01 8.92 3.92
N LEU A 256 -3.85 9.57 3.93
CA LEU A 256 -2.56 8.91 4.10
C LEU A 256 -1.87 9.53 5.31
N TYR A 257 -2.10 8.91 6.47
CA TYR A 257 -1.70 9.42 7.76
C TYR A 257 -0.22 9.12 8.05
N ASP A 258 0.52 10.08 8.59
CA ASP A 258 1.92 9.89 8.97
C ASP A 258 2.03 9.41 10.41
N ALA A 259 2.17 8.08 10.58
CA ALA A 259 2.31 7.41 11.87
C ALA A 259 3.78 7.29 12.32
N THR A 260 4.69 8.07 11.74
CA THR A 260 6.14 7.95 12.04
C THR A 260 6.47 8.31 13.48
N ALA A 261 5.80 9.31 14.04
CA ALA A 261 6.02 9.79 15.41
C ALA A 261 5.20 9.03 16.46
N ASP A 262 4.24 8.21 16.03
CA ASP A 262 3.34 7.52 16.93
C ASP A 262 4.03 6.40 17.68
N LYS A 263 3.64 6.23 18.94
CA LYS A 263 4.02 5.05 19.69
C LYS A 263 3.14 3.88 19.26
N LYS A 264 3.71 2.68 19.28
CA LYS A 264 3.01 1.44 18.96
C LYS A 264 2.28 0.82 20.17
N ASP A 265 1.86 1.66 21.10
CA ASP A 265 1.08 1.24 22.26
C ASP A 265 -0.43 1.43 22.00
N GLY A 266 -1.25 0.71 22.78
CA GLY A 266 -2.69 0.70 22.56
C GLY A 266 -3.34 2.09 22.68
N ASP A 267 -2.89 2.94 23.60
CA ASP A 267 -3.48 4.27 23.82
C ASP A 267 -3.19 5.23 22.66
N SER A 268 -1.96 5.22 22.16
CA SER A 268 -1.55 6.06 21.03
C SER A 268 -2.27 5.65 19.75
N ILE A 269 -2.40 4.33 19.52
CA ILE A 269 -3.12 3.84 18.35
C ILE A 269 -4.63 4.08 18.48
N GLU A 270 -5.21 3.93 19.67
CA GLU A 270 -6.61 4.29 19.91
C GLU A 270 -6.89 5.76 19.56
N ALA A 271 -6.05 6.68 20.03
CA ALA A 271 -6.18 8.10 19.74
C ALA A 271 -6.03 8.39 18.24
N ALA A 272 -5.07 7.74 17.57
CA ALA A 272 -4.88 7.87 16.12
C ALA A 272 -6.10 7.36 15.33
N LEU A 273 -6.61 6.17 15.65
CA LEU A 273 -7.79 5.59 15.00
C LEU A 273 -9.04 6.45 15.26
N GLY A 274 -9.24 6.93 16.48
CA GLY A 274 -10.33 7.86 16.82
C GLY A 274 -10.28 9.14 16.00
N ALA A 275 -9.09 9.75 15.88
CA ALA A 275 -8.90 10.95 15.06
C ALA A 275 -9.14 10.70 13.56
N MET A 276 -8.81 9.50 13.05
CA MET A 276 -9.09 9.12 11.66
C MET A 276 -10.60 8.97 11.42
N VAL A 277 -11.32 8.36 12.37
CA VAL A 277 -12.79 8.26 12.34
C VAL A 277 -13.41 9.66 12.35
N ASP A 278 -13.02 10.52 13.30
CA ASP A 278 -13.57 11.88 13.41
C ASP A 278 -13.30 12.71 12.16
N LYS A 279 -12.10 12.59 11.59
CA LYS A 279 -11.72 13.27 10.35
C LYS A 279 -12.56 12.78 9.16
N ALA A 280 -12.81 11.47 9.07
CA ALA A 280 -13.64 10.88 8.04
C ALA A 280 -15.08 11.37 8.10
N GLU A 281 -15.72 11.26 9.28
CA GLU A 281 -17.10 11.68 9.48
C GLU A 281 -17.28 13.19 9.26
N LYS A 282 -16.37 14.01 9.82
CA LYS A 282 -16.43 15.47 9.67
C LYS A 282 -16.26 15.93 8.23
N LYS A 283 -15.35 15.31 7.48
CA LYS A 283 -15.00 15.75 6.13
C LYS A 283 -16.01 15.27 5.09
N TYR A 284 -16.38 13.99 5.14
CA TYR A 284 -17.22 13.37 4.12
C TYR A 284 -18.71 13.29 4.52
N GLY A 285 -19.05 13.62 5.77
CA GLY A 285 -20.42 13.51 6.28
C GLY A 285 -20.96 12.08 6.29
N CYS A 286 -20.08 11.07 6.26
CA CYS A 286 -20.43 9.66 6.38
C CYS A 286 -20.58 9.26 7.84
N ILE A 287 -21.17 8.09 8.08
CA ILE A 287 -21.34 7.49 9.41
C ILE A 287 -20.46 6.24 9.48
N VAL A 288 -19.43 6.25 10.31
CA VAL A 288 -18.53 5.09 10.43
C VAL A 288 -19.18 4.06 11.35
N THR A 289 -19.61 2.95 10.76
CA THR A 289 -20.25 1.84 11.49
C THR A 289 -19.34 0.65 11.68
N GLY A 290 -18.21 0.58 10.96
CA GLY A 290 -17.24 -0.50 11.06
C GLY A 290 -15.80 0.01 11.01
N LEU A 291 -14.90 -0.65 11.74
CA LEU A 291 -13.47 -0.37 11.75
C LEU A 291 -12.65 -1.66 11.67
N GLY A 292 -11.93 -1.82 10.56
CA GLY A 292 -11.01 -2.93 10.31
C GLY A 292 -9.56 -2.49 10.38
N THR A 293 -8.71 -3.24 11.06
CA THR A 293 -7.26 -3.03 11.01
C THR A 293 -6.51 -4.36 10.95
N ASP A 294 -5.22 -4.31 10.61
CA ASP A 294 -4.35 -5.46 10.80
C ASP A 294 -4.29 -5.88 12.29
N ASN A 295 -3.65 -7.00 12.58
CA ASN A 295 -3.72 -7.61 13.90
C ASN A 295 -2.37 -7.60 14.63
N ASP A 296 -1.51 -6.61 14.34
CA ASP A 296 -0.32 -6.39 15.14
C ASP A 296 -0.72 -5.99 16.57
N GLY A 297 0.18 -6.24 17.54
CA GLY A 297 -0.15 -6.12 18.96
C GLY A 297 -0.64 -4.71 19.36
N GLY A 298 -0.03 -3.66 18.83
CA GLY A 298 -0.40 -2.28 19.13
C GLY A 298 -1.76 -1.91 18.54
N THR A 299 -1.96 -2.26 17.27
CA THR A 299 -3.20 -1.95 16.54
C THR A 299 -4.38 -2.77 17.02
N LYS A 300 -4.17 -4.03 17.43
CA LYS A 300 -5.20 -4.83 18.12
C LYS A 300 -5.62 -4.16 19.42
N ALA A 301 -4.66 -3.77 20.26
CA ALA A 301 -4.95 -3.15 21.55
C ALA A 301 -5.72 -1.82 21.39
N GLY A 302 -5.27 -0.96 20.48
CA GLY A 302 -5.94 0.31 20.19
C GLY A 302 -7.34 0.14 19.60
N ARG A 303 -7.52 -0.81 18.67
CA ARG A 303 -8.84 -1.14 18.10
C ARG A 303 -9.82 -1.64 19.16
N VAL A 304 -9.37 -2.53 20.06
CA VAL A 304 -10.22 -3.06 21.14
C VAL A 304 -10.63 -1.94 22.11
N LYS A 305 -9.69 -1.10 22.53
CA LYS A 305 -9.98 0.06 23.40
C LYS A 305 -10.96 1.02 22.73
N LEU A 306 -10.76 1.34 21.45
CA LEU A 306 -11.67 2.21 20.71
C LEU A 306 -13.08 1.61 20.65
N GLY A 307 -13.20 0.30 20.43
CA GLY A 307 -14.49 -0.39 20.45
C GLY A 307 -15.20 -0.35 21.82
N THR A 308 -14.46 -0.17 22.92
CA THR A 308 -15.03 0.08 24.25
C THR A 308 -15.53 1.52 24.38
N HIS A 309 -14.74 2.51 23.95
CA HIS A 309 -15.13 3.93 24.05
C HIS A 309 -16.14 4.37 22.98
N ARG A 310 -16.21 3.67 21.86
CA ARG A 310 -17.13 3.91 20.73
C ARG A 310 -17.89 2.63 20.38
N PRO A 311 -18.82 2.18 21.25
CA PRO A 311 -19.48 0.88 21.12
C PRO A 311 -20.37 0.73 19.87
N TRP A 312 -20.70 1.83 19.19
CA TRP A 312 -21.43 1.83 17.93
C TRP A 312 -20.58 1.43 16.70
N ILE A 313 -19.25 1.40 16.85
CA ILE A 313 -18.35 0.99 15.78
C ILE A 313 -18.07 -0.51 15.89
N LEU A 314 -18.44 -1.25 14.86
CA LEU A 314 -18.14 -2.67 14.72
C LEU A 314 -16.65 -2.85 14.41
N THR A 315 -15.86 -3.18 15.42
CA THR A 315 -14.42 -3.44 15.25
C THR A 315 -14.14 -4.89 14.86
N PHE A 316 -13.16 -5.11 14.00
CA PHE A 316 -12.76 -6.44 13.56
C PHE A 316 -11.28 -6.51 13.13
N PRO A 317 -10.60 -7.67 13.27
CA PRO A 317 -9.31 -7.90 12.64
C PRO A 317 -9.45 -8.12 11.13
N CYS A 318 -8.40 -7.83 10.37
CA CYS A 318 -8.35 -8.15 8.95
C CYS A 318 -8.45 -9.66 8.70
N GLY A 319 -9.49 -10.08 7.98
CA GLY A 319 -9.71 -11.48 7.61
C GLY A 319 -8.63 -12.06 6.70
N ALA A 320 -8.10 -11.27 5.76
CA ALA A 320 -7.00 -11.72 4.89
C ALA A 320 -5.75 -12.07 5.70
N HIS A 321 -5.39 -11.21 6.66
CA HIS A 321 -4.30 -11.47 7.59
C HIS A 321 -4.57 -12.71 8.46
N GLN A 322 -5.81 -12.91 8.95
CA GLN A 322 -6.16 -14.14 9.68
C GLN A 322 -6.02 -15.39 8.82
N GLY A 323 -6.44 -15.34 7.55
CA GLY A 323 -6.27 -16.42 6.58
C GLY A 323 -4.79 -16.76 6.35
N HIS A 324 -3.94 -15.76 6.17
CA HIS A 324 -2.48 -15.96 6.06
C HIS A 324 -1.89 -16.64 7.30
N LEU A 325 -2.29 -16.20 8.49
CA LEU A 325 -1.78 -16.77 9.74
C LEU A 325 -2.23 -18.22 9.97
N CYS A 326 -3.34 -18.68 9.37
CA CYS A 326 -3.75 -20.10 9.38
C CYS A 326 -2.67 -21.00 8.76
N LEU A 327 -1.87 -20.47 7.84
CA LEU A 327 -0.79 -21.24 7.24
C LEU A 327 0.42 -21.40 8.16
N ALA A 328 0.76 -20.34 8.90
CA ALA A 328 1.77 -20.43 9.95
C ALA A 328 1.35 -21.45 11.02
N ASP A 329 0.06 -21.48 11.37
CA ASP A 329 -0.53 -22.48 12.25
C ASP A 329 -0.40 -23.91 11.71
N TYR A 330 -0.68 -24.12 10.42
CA TYR A 330 -0.49 -25.39 9.76
C TYR A 330 0.95 -25.91 9.88
N PHE A 331 1.94 -25.04 9.65
CA PHE A 331 3.35 -25.42 9.83
C PHE A 331 3.75 -25.68 11.28
N LYS A 332 3.14 -25.00 12.26
CA LYS A 332 3.36 -25.30 13.68
C LYS A 332 2.88 -26.70 14.04
N VAL A 333 1.76 -27.15 13.48
CA VAL A 333 1.19 -28.48 13.78
C VAL A 333 1.73 -29.58 12.87
N ASN A 334 2.30 -29.21 11.72
CA ASN A 334 2.88 -30.14 10.75
C ASN A 334 4.31 -29.72 10.32
N PRO A 335 5.33 -29.97 11.16
CA PRO A 335 6.73 -29.64 10.85
C PRO A 335 7.28 -30.33 9.59
N ASP A 336 6.78 -31.52 9.26
CA ASP A 336 7.17 -32.22 8.04
C ASP A 336 6.73 -31.44 6.79
N ALA A 337 5.52 -30.88 6.80
CA ALA A 337 5.05 -30.03 5.71
C ALA A 337 5.87 -28.75 5.56
N GLU A 338 6.33 -28.15 6.66
CA GLU A 338 7.25 -27.00 6.62
C GLU A 338 8.57 -27.37 5.93
N LYS A 339 9.15 -28.52 6.30
CA LYS A 339 10.39 -29.02 5.70
C LYS A 339 10.23 -29.33 4.22
N ILE A 340 9.12 -29.93 3.82
CA ILE A 340 8.84 -30.23 2.41
C ILE A 340 8.63 -28.95 1.60
N SER A 341 7.95 -27.96 2.18
CA SER A 341 7.75 -26.64 1.55
C SER A 341 9.07 -25.88 1.40
N GLU A 342 9.96 -25.98 2.39
CA GLU A 342 11.33 -25.46 2.31
C GLU A 342 12.10 -26.09 1.15
N GLN A 343 12.08 -27.43 1.04
CA GLN A 343 12.77 -28.16 -0.04
C GLN A 343 12.23 -27.80 -1.42
N ALA A 344 10.90 -27.67 -1.58
CA ALA A 344 10.28 -27.26 -2.83
C ALA A 344 10.70 -25.84 -3.23
N THR A 345 10.70 -24.92 -2.27
CA THR A 345 11.11 -23.52 -2.48
C THR A 345 12.59 -23.43 -2.84
N GLU A 346 13.44 -24.21 -2.18
CA GLU A 346 14.86 -24.29 -2.49
C GLU A 346 15.12 -24.86 -3.90
N LEU A 347 14.42 -25.92 -4.29
CA LEU A 347 14.51 -26.50 -5.63
C LEU A 347 14.14 -25.47 -6.71
N ILE A 348 13.02 -24.76 -6.54
CA ILE A 348 12.57 -23.71 -7.46
C ILE A 348 13.61 -22.59 -7.56
N GLY A 349 14.11 -22.13 -6.41
CA GLY A 349 15.14 -21.09 -6.34
C GLY A 349 16.44 -21.51 -7.02
N TRP A 350 16.88 -22.74 -6.79
CA TRP A 350 18.07 -23.31 -7.42
C TRP A 350 17.94 -23.37 -8.94
N ILE A 351 16.83 -23.90 -9.48
CA ILE A 351 16.59 -23.95 -10.93
C ILE A 351 16.69 -22.56 -11.55
N ASN A 352 16.02 -21.57 -10.95
CA ASN A 352 15.98 -20.22 -11.49
C ASN A 352 17.32 -19.47 -11.43
N ASN A 353 18.21 -19.84 -10.51
CA ASN A 353 19.53 -19.22 -10.37
C ASN A 353 20.63 -19.90 -11.22
N HIS A 354 20.35 -21.06 -11.84
CA HIS A 354 21.32 -21.80 -12.65
C HIS A 354 20.89 -21.85 -14.11
N GLY A 355 21.25 -20.83 -14.88
CA GLY A 355 20.82 -20.65 -16.28
C GLY A 355 21.03 -21.87 -17.18
N ARG A 356 22.21 -22.52 -17.10
CA ARG A 356 22.52 -23.74 -17.86
C ARG A 356 21.60 -24.92 -17.49
N VAL A 357 21.40 -25.15 -16.19
CA VAL A 357 20.52 -26.21 -15.68
C VAL A 357 19.06 -25.95 -16.09
N ARG A 358 18.60 -24.70 -15.95
CA ARG A 358 17.28 -24.26 -16.40
C ARG A 358 17.09 -24.50 -17.90
N ALA A 359 18.08 -24.21 -18.73
CA ALA A 359 18.01 -24.47 -20.17
C ALA A 359 17.86 -25.96 -20.49
N ILE A 360 18.59 -26.83 -19.78
CA ILE A 360 18.45 -28.30 -19.92
C ILE A 360 17.02 -28.74 -19.60
N PHE A 361 16.46 -28.26 -18.48
CA PHE A 361 15.08 -28.59 -18.12
C PHE A 361 14.06 -28.02 -19.12
N ASN A 362 14.25 -26.79 -19.59
CA ASN A 362 13.38 -26.14 -20.58
C ASN A 362 13.38 -26.89 -21.92
N ASN A 363 14.53 -27.39 -22.37
CA ASN A 363 14.61 -28.19 -23.60
C ASN A 363 13.76 -29.47 -23.49
N ILE A 364 13.84 -30.18 -22.35
CA ILE A 364 13.07 -31.39 -22.12
C ILE A 364 11.57 -31.08 -21.96
N GLN A 365 11.22 -29.97 -21.29
CA GLN A 365 9.84 -29.48 -21.29
C GLN A 365 9.32 -29.25 -22.71
N ASN A 366 10.10 -28.60 -23.57
CA ASN A 366 9.70 -28.35 -24.95
C ASN A 366 9.56 -29.64 -25.77
N GLU A 367 10.46 -30.61 -25.58
CA GLU A 367 10.40 -31.91 -26.23
C GLU A 367 9.10 -32.66 -25.87
N GLN A 368 8.78 -32.72 -24.58
CA GLN A 368 7.64 -33.48 -24.02
C GLN A 368 6.30 -32.75 -24.17
N ASN A 369 6.26 -31.47 -23.84
CA ASN A 369 5.02 -30.71 -23.66
C ASN A 369 4.75 -29.71 -24.80
N LYS A 370 5.71 -29.51 -25.73
CA LYS A 370 5.65 -28.50 -26.82
C LYS A 370 5.46 -27.06 -26.34
N GLN A 371 5.67 -26.83 -25.05
CA GLN A 371 5.58 -25.53 -24.40
C GLN A 371 6.56 -25.54 -23.22
N VAL A 372 7.30 -24.44 -23.06
CA VAL A 372 8.14 -24.21 -21.88
C VAL A 372 7.37 -23.37 -20.89
N LYS A 373 7.25 -23.84 -19.65
CA LYS A 373 6.62 -23.10 -18.56
C LYS A 373 7.68 -22.62 -17.58
N SER A 374 7.56 -21.38 -17.15
CA SER A 374 8.48 -20.80 -16.16
C SER A 374 8.31 -21.46 -14.79
N TYR A 375 9.42 -21.57 -14.05
CA TYR A 375 9.43 -22.02 -12.67
C TYR A 375 9.06 -20.86 -11.75
N LEU A 376 7.81 -20.86 -11.28
CA LEU A 376 7.24 -19.74 -10.53
C LEU A 376 7.89 -19.63 -9.14
N ILE A 377 8.34 -18.42 -8.76
CA ILE A 377 8.91 -18.14 -7.45
C ILE A 377 7.84 -17.52 -6.57
N ALA A 378 7.64 -18.07 -5.37
CA ALA A 378 6.66 -17.58 -4.43
C ALA A 378 7.11 -16.28 -3.74
N ASN A 379 6.12 -15.45 -3.39
CA ASN A 379 6.29 -14.22 -2.64
C ASN A 379 6.04 -14.48 -1.15
N ALA A 380 6.99 -14.08 -0.30
CA ALA A 380 6.91 -14.25 1.15
C ALA A 380 5.69 -13.59 1.76
N THR A 381 5.24 -12.45 1.25
CA THR A 381 4.11 -11.70 1.83
C THR A 381 2.75 -12.10 1.26
N ARG A 382 2.70 -12.97 0.25
CA ARG A 382 1.45 -13.41 -0.40
C ARG A 382 1.42 -14.92 -0.58
N TRP A 383 0.87 -15.62 0.40
CA TRP A 383 1.02 -17.07 0.57
C TRP A 383 0.35 -17.93 -0.48
N THR A 384 -0.72 -17.43 -1.09
CA THR A 384 -1.39 -18.06 -2.22
C THR A 384 -0.42 -18.32 -3.38
N THR A 385 0.63 -17.52 -3.52
CA THR A 385 1.70 -17.73 -4.52
C THR A 385 2.53 -19.00 -4.28
N HIS A 386 2.63 -19.49 -3.03
CA HIS A 386 3.32 -20.75 -2.73
C HIS A 386 2.54 -21.95 -3.25
N LEU A 387 1.20 -21.94 -3.09
CA LEU A 387 0.34 -22.95 -3.67
C LEU A 387 0.50 -22.99 -5.19
N VAL A 388 0.45 -21.83 -5.85
CA VAL A 388 0.62 -21.73 -7.31
C VAL A 388 2.01 -22.21 -7.74
N ALA A 389 3.07 -21.84 -7.02
CA ALA A 389 4.44 -22.29 -7.28
C ALA A 389 4.60 -23.81 -7.12
N PHE A 390 4.00 -24.40 -6.08
CA PHE A 390 4.07 -25.84 -5.82
C PHE A 390 3.23 -26.64 -6.81
N LEU A 391 2.04 -26.16 -7.19
CA LEU A 391 1.25 -26.74 -8.28
C LEU A 391 2.03 -26.75 -9.59
N ARG A 392 2.70 -25.64 -9.94
CA ARG A 392 3.59 -25.58 -11.10
C ARG A 392 4.75 -26.57 -10.99
N LEU A 393 5.37 -26.68 -9.83
CA LEU A 393 6.48 -27.61 -9.62
C LEU A 393 6.04 -29.07 -9.79
N ILE A 394 4.86 -29.44 -9.28
CA ILE A 394 4.25 -30.77 -9.46
C ILE A 394 3.93 -31.01 -10.94
N GLU A 395 3.39 -30.02 -11.65
CA GLU A 395 3.14 -30.11 -13.10
C GLU A 395 4.43 -30.41 -13.87
N LEU A 396 5.55 -29.80 -13.48
CA LEU A 396 6.86 -29.97 -14.12
C LEU A 396 7.66 -31.19 -13.63
N LYS A 397 7.07 -32.04 -12.76
CA LYS A 397 7.71 -33.23 -12.19
C LYS A 397 8.29 -34.18 -13.24
N GLN A 398 7.53 -34.49 -14.29
CA GLN A 398 7.96 -35.49 -15.30
C GLN A 398 9.13 -34.98 -16.17
N PRO A 399 9.09 -33.75 -16.71
CA PRO A 399 10.25 -33.16 -17.36
C PRO A 399 11.49 -33.10 -16.46
N LEU A 400 11.34 -32.68 -15.19
CA LEU A 400 12.45 -32.61 -14.23
C LEU A 400 13.10 -33.97 -14.00
N ARG A 401 12.29 -35.03 -13.80
CA ARG A 401 12.79 -36.40 -13.60
C ARG A 401 13.46 -36.96 -14.85
N THR A 402 12.89 -36.71 -16.02
CA THR A 402 13.49 -37.14 -17.29
C THR A 402 14.87 -36.52 -17.48
N ALA A 403 14.98 -35.22 -17.21
CA ALA A 403 16.25 -34.49 -17.27
C ALA A 403 17.29 -34.99 -16.27
N ALA A 404 16.86 -35.23 -15.02
CA ALA A 404 17.73 -35.78 -13.97
C ALA A 404 18.33 -37.14 -14.36
N VAL A 405 17.61 -37.95 -15.14
CA VAL A 405 18.09 -39.24 -15.64
C VAL A 405 18.94 -39.08 -16.91
N MET A 406 18.45 -38.37 -17.92
CA MET A 406 19.08 -38.30 -19.24
C MET A 406 20.31 -37.39 -19.31
N LYS A 407 20.37 -36.38 -18.44
CA LYS A 407 21.38 -35.31 -18.44
C LYS A 407 22.07 -35.20 -17.08
N ARG A 408 22.18 -36.32 -16.35
CA ARG A 408 22.71 -36.36 -14.98
C ARG A 408 24.09 -35.71 -14.86
N ASP A 409 24.97 -35.96 -15.82
CA ASP A 409 26.35 -35.43 -15.83
C ASP A 409 26.40 -33.93 -16.13
N ASP A 410 25.39 -33.40 -16.83
CA ASP A 410 25.28 -31.99 -17.19
C ASP A 410 24.58 -31.14 -16.09
N ILE A 411 23.94 -31.80 -15.12
CA ILE A 411 23.24 -31.16 -14.01
C ILE A 411 24.13 -31.24 -12.76
N ILE A 412 24.38 -30.08 -12.12
CA ILE A 412 25.10 -30.04 -10.84
C ILE A 412 24.35 -30.95 -9.84
N ARG A 413 25.06 -31.87 -9.17
CA ARG A 413 24.46 -32.89 -8.27
C ARG A 413 23.54 -32.33 -7.17
N ALA A 414 23.67 -31.04 -6.84
CA ALA A 414 22.78 -30.36 -5.91
C ALA A 414 21.32 -30.50 -6.39
N HIS A 415 20.47 -31.15 -5.57
CA HIS A 415 19.03 -31.35 -5.78
C HIS A 415 18.57 -32.48 -6.74
N ILE A 416 19.47 -33.24 -7.38
CA ILE A 416 19.05 -34.43 -8.16
C ILE A 416 18.32 -35.44 -7.26
N GLU A 417 18.82 -35.67 -6.05
CA GLU A 417 18.21 -36.60 -5.08
C GLU A 417 16.77 -36.21 -4.71
N VAL A 418 16.48 -34.90 -4.62
CA VAL A 418 15.13 -34.38 -4.35
C VAL A 418 14.20 -34.64 -5.54
N ILE A 419 14.69 -34.39 -6.76
CA ILE A 419 13.93 -34.63 -8.00
C ILE A 419 13.61 -36.13 -8.17
N GLU A 420 14.55 -37.01 -7.85
CA GLU A 420 14.39 -38.46 -7.95
C GLU A 420 13.49 -39.02 -6.83
N SER A 421 13.51 -38.41 -5.64
CA SER A 421 12.75 -38.87 -4.46
C SER A 421 11.24 -38.96 -4.71
N GLY A 422 10.72 -40.20 -4.80
CA GLY A 422 9.27 -40.44 -4.87
C GLY A 422 8.52 -39.98 -3.62
N ASP A 423 9.22 -39.95 -2.49
CA ASP A 423 8.71 -39.52 -1.20
C ASP A 423 8.47 -38.01 -1.16
N PHE A 424 9.45 -37.21 -1.61
CA PHE A 424 9.32 -35.75 -1.73
C PHE A 424 8.07 -35.35 -2.51
N TRP A 425 7.89 -35.92 -3.72
CA TRP A 425 6.73 -35.58 -4.55
C TRP A 425 5.39 -36.00 -3.96
N ARG A 426 5.34 -37.11 -3.22
CA ARG A 426 4.12 -37.58 -2.56
C ARG A 426 3.76 -36.67 -1.40
N GLN A 427 4.76 -36.30 -0.59
CA GLN A 427 4.55 -35.37 0.52
C GLN A 427 4.19 -33.97 0.01
N LEU A 428 4.84 -33.47 -1.04
CA LEU A 428 4.51 -32.17 -1.65
C LEU A 428 3.08 -32.12 -2.18
N ALA A 429 2.59 -33.22 -2.76
CA ALA A 429 1.18 -33.32 -3.16
C ALA A 429 0.24 -33.21 -1.95
N GLY A 430 0.54 -33.90 -0.84
CA GLY A 430 -0.24 -33.76 0.40
C GLY A 430 -0.18 -32.35 1.02
N VAL A 431 0.97 -31.67 0.92
CA VAL A 431 1.10 -30.26 1.33
C VAL A 431 0.19 -29.37 0.47
N VAL A 432 0.18 -29.56 -0.85
CA VAL A 432 -0.68 -28.82 -1.76
C VAL A 432 -2.16 -29.04 -1.45
N GLU A 433 -2.56 -30.28 -1.18
CA GLU A 433 -3.94 -30.61 -0.79
C GLU A 433 -4.39 -29.86 0.48
N ASP A 434 -3.52 -29.72 1.49
CA ASP A 434 -3.83 -28.95 2.70
C ASP A 434 -3.74 -27.43 2.50
N PHE A 435 -2.89 -26.97 1.57
CA PHE A 435 -2.73 -25.55 1.25
C PHE A 435 -3.94 -25.00 0.51
N GLU A 436 -4.56 -25.79 -0.37
CA GLU A 436 -5.73 -25.37 -1.15
C GLU A 436 -6.82 -24.72 -0.28
N PRO A 437 -7.38 -25.39 0.76
CA PRO A 437 -8.41 -24.77 1.60
C PRO A 437 -7.93 -23.50 2.30
N ILE A 438 -6.67 -23.44 2.74
CA ILE A 438 -6.10 -22.23 3.37
C ILE A 438 -6.00 -21.08 2.37
N ALA A 439 -5.54 -21.36 1.15
CA ALA A 439 -5.43 -20.38 0.08
C ALA A 439 -6.80 -19.87 -0.39
N TYR A 440 -7.81 -20.75 -0.47
CA TYR A 440 -9.19 -20.35 -0.78
C TYR A 440 -9.72 -19.37 0.25
N VAL A 441 -9.62 -19.68 1.55
CA VAL A 441 -10.07 -18.78 2.62
C VAL A 441 -9.33 -17.46 2.54
N THR A 442 -8.02 -17.49 2.34
CA THR A 442 -7.21 -16.27 2.19
C THR A 442 -7.70 -15.40 1.03
N ASN A 443 -7.91 -15.99 -0.15
CA ASN A 443 -8.38 -15.27 -1.35
C ASN A 443 -9.79 -14.70 -1.16
N ILE A 444 -10.70 -15.48 -0.57
CA ILE A 444 -12.05 -15.02 -0.21
C ILE A 444 -11.96 -13.82 0.72
N CYS A 445 -11.14 -13.91 1.76
CA CYS A 445 -10.94 -12.84 2.73
C CYS A 445 -10.23 -11.60 2.14
N GLN A 446 -9.49 -11.70 1.04
CA GLN A 446 -8.87 -10.55 0.35
C GLN A 446 -9.84 -9.83 -0.61
N SER A 447 -10.99 -10.44 -0.92
CA SER A 447 -11.99 -9.89 -1.83
C SER A 447 -12.60 -8.60 -1.30
N ASP A 448 -12.95 -7.67 -2.20
CA ASP A 448 -13.72 -6.47 -1.83
C ASP A 448 -15.14 -6.81 -1.36
N ARG A 449 -15.57 -8.07 -1.54
CA ARG A 449 -16.82 -8.64 -1.04
C ARG A 449 -16.60 -9.62 0.13
N ALA A 450 -15.53 -9.47 0.92
CA ALA A 450 -15.31 -10.26 2.13
C ALA A 450 -16.31 -9.90 3.24
N ARG A 451 -17.60 -10.19 3.00
CA ARG A 451 -18.70 -9.97 3.94
C ARG A 451 -18.57 -10.86 5.18
N PRO A 452 -19.17 -10.50 6.32
CA PRO A 452 -18.98 -11.28 7.54
C PRO A 452 -19.52 -12.71 7.46
N ASP A 453 -20.61 -12.94 6.71
CA ASP A 453 -21.18 -14.27 6.44
C ASP A 453 -20.23 -15.13 5.60
N ILE A 454 -19.70 -14.56 4.50
CA ILE A 454 -18.78 -15.24 3.60
C ILE A 454 -17.47 -15.61 4.33
N VAL A 455 -16.93 -14.68 5.14
CA VAL A 455 -15.71 -14.94 5.91
C VAL A 455 -15.95 -16.05 6.94
N LEU A 456 -17.08 -16.05 7.65
CA LEU A 456 -17.43 -17.13 8.56
C LEU A 456 -17.50 -18.47 7.84
N LEU A 457 -18.26 -18.56 6.73
CA LEU A 457 -18.40 -19.79 5.95
C LEU A 457 -17.06 -20.28 5.37
N ALA A 458 -16.15 -19.36 5.01
CA ALA A 458 -14.81 -19.72 4.57
C ALA A 458 -14.02 -20.42 5.70
N PHE A 459 -14.04 -19.87 6.91
CA PHE A 459 -13.42 -20.52 8.08
C PHE A 459 -14.09 -21.86 8.43
N VAL A 460 -15.42 -21.97 8.30
CA VAL A 460 -16.16 -23.22 8.50
C VAL A 460 -15.71 -24.27 7.49
N GLY A 461 -15.63 -23.95 6.20
CA GLY A 461 -15.20 -24.88 5.16
C GLY A 461 -13.78 -25.42 5.43
N MET A 462 -12.87 -24.56 5.86
CA MET A 462 -11.51 -24.96 6.25
C MET A 462 -11.51 -25.82 7.52
N TYR A 463 -12.33 -25.50 8.52
CA TYR A 463 -12.47 -26.31 9.73
C TYR A 463 -13.00 -27.71 9.42
N LEU A 464 -14.05 -27.82 8.60
CA LEU A 464 -14.61 -29.10 8.17
C LEU A 464 -13.61 -29.93 7.37
N TYR A 465 -12.78 -29.30 6.53
CA TYR A 465 -11.69 -29.98 5.84
C TYR A 465 -10.72 -30.64 6.83
N PHE A 466 -10.18 -29.87 7.77
CA PHE A 466 -9.20 -30.39 8.74
C PHE A 466 -9.80 -31.41 9.70
N LYS A 467 -11.06 -31.22 10.09
CA LYS A 467 -11.81 -32.18 10.92
C LYS A 467 -11.97 -33.54 10.24
N ASN A 468 -12.17 -33.55 8.92
CA ASN A 468 -12.40 -34.78 8.14
C ASN A 468 -11.11 -35.41 7.59
N LEU A 469 -9.94 -34.96 8.04
CA LEU A 469 -8.68 -35.60 7.68
C LEU A 469 -8.64 -37.08 8.14
N PRO A 470 -7.96 -37.97 7.40
CA PRO A 470 -7.87 -39.38 7.76
C PRO A 470 -7.28 -39.58 9.17
N PRO A 471 -7.65 -40.67 9.88
CA PRO A 471 -7.15 -40.96 11.23
C PRO A 471 -5.62 -40.96 11.37
N ALA A 472 -4.89 -41.32 10.30
CA ALA A 472 -3.43 -41.27 10.25
C ALA A 472 -2.86 -39.85 10.46
N ARG A 473 -3.68 -38.80 10.27
CA ARG A 473 -3.33 -37.39 10.41
C ARG A 473 -4.07 -36.71 11.57
N ALA A 474 -4.54 -37.48 12.55
CA ALA A 474 -5.33 -36.98 13.69
C ALA A 474 -4.64 -35.84 14.47
N ASN A 475 -3.30 -35.85 14.57
CA ASN A 475 -2.55 -34.77 15.22
C ASN A 475 -2.69 -33.43 14.48
N VAL A 476 -2.61 -33.45 13.14
CA VAL A 476 -2.82 -32.26 12.30
C VAL A 476 -4.27 -31.81 12.39
N SER A 477 -5.21 -32.75 12.31
CA SER A 477 -6.65 -32.49 12.45
C SER A 477 -6.95 -31.75 13.76
N LYS A 478 -6.58 -32.34 14.91
CA LYS A 478 -6.79 -31.74 16.23
C LYS A 478 -6.10 -30.39 16.37
N GLY A 479 -4.82 -30.30 16.01
CA GLY A 479 -4.04 -29.07 16.14
C GLY A 479 -4.58 -27.93 15.28
N MET A 480 -5.04 -28.22 14.05
CA MET A 480 -5.67 -27.22 13.20
C MET A 480 -7.04 -26.80 13.71
N MET A 481 -7.88 -27.76 14.12
CA MET A 481 -9.20 -27.43 14.69
C MET A 481 -9.08 -26.46 15.86
N GLU A 482 -8.23 -26.74 16.84
CA GLU A 482 -8.01 -25.86 18.01
C GLU A 482 -7.52 -24.45 17.60
N ARG A 483 -6.67 -24.36 16.57
CA ARG A 483 -6.13 -23.08 16.07
C ARG A 483 -7.18 -22.28 15.30
N LEU A 484 -7.96 -22.93 14.45
CA LEU A 484 -9.03 -22.31 13.67
C LEU A 484 -10.14 -21.75 14.57
N GLU A 485 -10.49 -22.48 15.64
CA GLU A 485 -11.42 -22.01 16.66
C GLU A 485 -10.94 -20.70 17.31
N ARG A 486 -9.67 -20.66 17.74
CA ARG A 486 -9.07 -19.44 18.33
C ARG A 486 -9.06 -18.27 17.35
N ARG A 487 -8.81 -18.51 16.06
CA ARG A 487 -8.86 -17.45 15.04
C ARG A 487 -10.26 -16.94 14.80
N CYS A 488 -11.24 -17.84 14.68
CA CYS A 488 -12.64 -17.48 14.55
C CYS A 488 -13.07 -16.62 15.75
N ALA A 489 -12.74 -17.05 16.97
CA ALA A 489 -13.05 -16.31 18.20
C ALA A 489 -12.47 -14.89 18.26
N GLY A 490 -11.42 -14.59 17.49
CA GLY A 490 -10.83 -13.25 17.38
C GLY A 490 -11.64 -12.25 16.58
N PHE A 491 -12.63 -12.70 15.79
CA PHE A 491 -13.57 -11.82 15.10
C PHE A 491 -14.76 -11.42 15.99
N ASN A 492 -15.52 -10.42 15.53
CA ASN A 492 -16.78 -10.05 16.15
C ASN A 492 -17.84 -11.14 15.88
N GLN A 493 -17.96 -12.08 16.82
CA GLN A 493 -18.88 -13.22 16.72
C GLN A 493 -20.35 -12.80 16.50
N PRO A 494 -20.92 -11.85 17.27
CA PRO A 494 -22.25 -11.34 16.99
C PRO A 494 -22.41 -10.82 15.56
N LEU A 495 -21.43 -10.09 15.04
CA LEU A 495 -21.47 -9.57 13.66
C LEU A 495 -21.52 -10.70 12.62
N MET A 496 -20.62 -11.69 12.72
CA MET A 496 -20.56 -12.79 11.76
C MET A 496 -21.83 -13.65 11.78
N ILE A 497 -22.32 -14.00 12.98
CA ILE A 497 -23.55 -14.78 13.15
C ILE A 497 -24.76 -13.99 12.63
N THR A 498 -24.84 -12.70 12.94
CA THR A 498 -25.92 -11.83 12.44
C THR A 498 -25.90 -11.76 10.92
N ALA A 499 -24.74 -11.58 10.30
CA ALA A 499 -24.62 -11.54 8.85
C ALA A 499 -25.08 -12.84 8.19
N LEU A 500 -24.71 -14.00 8.76
CA LEU A 500 -25.13 -15.30 8.24
C LEU A 500 -26.65 -15.48 8.32
N ILE A 501 -27.26 -15.09 9.45
CA ILE A 501 -28.72 -15.16 9.62
C ILE A 501 -29.43 -14.23 8.65
N LEU A 502 -28.93 -13.00 8.47
CA LEU A 502 -29.48 -12.02 7.55
C LEU A 502 -29.17 -12.35 6.09
N ASN A 503 -28.39 -13.39 5.79
CA ASN A 503 -28.31 -13.91 4.44
C ASN A 503 -29.58 -14.75 4.16
N PRO A 504 -30.48 -14.30 3.26
CA PRO A 504 -31.76 -14.96 2.99
C PRO A 504 -31.63 -16.35 2.35
N TYR A 505 -30.44 -16.70 1.85
CA TYR A 505 -30.15 -18.02 1.29
C TYR A 505 -29.70 -19.03 2.35
N GLU A 506 -29.16 -18.56 3.48
CA GLU A 506 -28.56 -19.36 4.57
C GLU A 506 -29.48 -19.42 5.80
N ARG A 507 -29.89 -18.25 6.32
CA ARG A 507 -30.80 -18.10 7.47
C ARG A 507 -30.30 -18.86 8.71
N LEU A 508 -31.21 -19.35 9.54
CA LEU A 508 -30.90 -20.16 10.72
C LEU A 508 -30.58 -21.63 10.37
N ASP A 509 -30.90 -22.05 9.15
CA ASP A 509 -30.78 -23.45 8.70
C ASP A 509 -29.32 -23.90 8.60
N SER A 510 -28.38 -22.95 8.46
CA SER A 510 -26.94 -23.25 8.42
C SER A 510 -26.39 -23.72 9.77
N PHE A 511 -27.06 -23.46 10.91
CA PHE A 511 -26.58 -23.86 12.22
C PHE A 511 -26.91 -25.33 12.56
N GLY A 512 -25.93 -26.05 13.11
CA GLY A 512 -26.12 -27.39 13.64
C GLY A 512 -27.06 -27.43 14.86
N PRO A 513 -27.65 -28.58 15.18
CA PRO A 513 -28.60 -28.73 16.29
C PRO A 513 -28.00 -28.36 17.65
N ASP A 514 -26.68 -28.53 17.82
CA ASP A 514 -25.95 -28.21 19.04
C ASP A 514 -25.66 -26.70 19.22
N ALA A 515 -25.91 -25.88 18.19
CA ALA A 515 -25.71 -24.45 18.25
C ALA A 515 -26.62 -23.77 19.29
N SER A 516 -27.68 -24.46 19.78
CA SER A 516 -28.63 -23.93 20.76
C SER A 516 -29.20 -22.55 20.36
N ALA A 517 -29.23 -22.27 19.05
CA ALA A 517 -29.64 -21.02 18.45
C ALA A 517 -31.18 -20.89 18.49
N ASN A 518 -31.73 -20.64 19.67
CA ASN A 518 -33.14 -20.34 19.81
C ASN A 518 -33.42 -18.93 19.26
N ILE A 519 -34.48 -18.80 18.46
CA ILE A 519 -34.95 -17.55 17.86
C ILE A 519 -35.03 -16.37 18.86
N ILE A 520 -35.45 -16.62 20.11
CA ILE A 520 -35.58 -15.57 21.14
C ILE A 520 -34.21 -14.99 21.48
N ASN A 521 -33.25 -15.88 21.71
CA ASN A 521 -31.88 -15.52 22.05
C ASN A 521 -31.21 -14.76 20.89
N VAL A 522 -31.38 -15.28 19.68
CA VAL A 522 -30.89 -14.65 18.44
C VAL A 522 -31.48 -13.25 18.29
N ASN A 523 -32.79 -13.09 18.46
CA ASN A 523 -33.47 -11.81 18.38
C ASN A 523 -32.90 -10.79 19.38
N VAL A 524 -32.65 -11.20 20.63
CA VAL A 524 -32.00 -10.34 21.64
C VAL A 524 -30.61 -9.91 21.17
N MET A 525 -29.77 -10.83 20.70
CA MET A 525 -28.43 -10.50 20.20
C MET A 525 -28.46 -9.50 19.04
N ILE A 526 -29.30 -9.77 18.03
CA ILE A 526 -29.36 -8.96 16.81
C ILE A 526 -29.95 -7.57 17.12
N THR A 527 -30.95 -7.52 17.99
CA THR A 527 -31.54 -6.25 18.45
C THR A 527 -30.53 -5.43 19.28
N GLU A 528 -29.71 -6.08 20.12
CA GLU A 528 -28.60 -5.39 20.80
C GLU A 528 -27.54 -4.87 19.82
N LEU A 529 -27.24 -5.62 18.75
CA LEU A 529 -26.31 -5.17 17.72
C LEU A 529 -26.87 -3.99 16.92
N PHE A 530 -28.17 -4.02 16.60
CA PHE A 530 -28.90 -2.91 16.01
C PHE A 530 -28.83 -1.67 16.91
N GLY A 531 -29.15 -1.82 18.21
CA GLY A 531 -29.07 -0.76 19.20
C GLY A 531 -27.67 -0.16 19.31
N LYS A 532 -26.61 -0.97 19.23
CA LYS A 532 -25.22 -0.48 19.19
C LYS A 532 -24.96 0.39 17.97
N ILE A 533 -25.28 -0.08 16.76
CA ILE A 533 -25.00 0.70 15.54
C ILE A 533 -25.82 2.00 15.51
N THR A 534 -27.04 1.96 16.04
CA THR A 534 -27.97 3.11 16.04
C THR A 534 -27.73 4.08 17.19
N SER A 535 -26.95 3.71 18.22
CA SER A 535 -26.54 4.62 19.30
C SER A 535 -25.38 5.56 18.92
N HIS A 536 -25.05 5.64 17.62
CA HIS A 536 -24.09 6.62 17.11
C HIS A 536 -24.53 8.04 17.52
N PRO A 537 -23.65 8.83 18.17
CA PRO A 537 -24.01 10.14 18.69
C PRO A 537 -24.25 11.14 17.55
N SER A 538 -25.34 11.91 17.64
CA SER A 538 -25.58 13.04 16.74
C SER A 538 -24.41 14.04 16.81
N PRO A 539 -24.00 14.66 15.69
CA PRO A 539 -22.99 15.74 15.70
C PRO A 539 -23.41 16.98 16.49
N GLU A 540 -24.70 17.12 16.81
CA GLU A 540 -25.26 18.23 17.57
C GLU A 540 -25.40 17.85 19.05
N GLU A 541 -24.96 18.74 19.96
CA GLU A 541 -25.23 18.60 21.39
C GLU A 541 -26.74 18.66 21.61
N LEU A 542 -27.34 17.52 21.96
CA LEU A 542 -28.76 17.42 22.26
C LEU A 542 -29.00 17.88 23.71
N ASP A 543 -30.07 18.65 23.92
CA ASP A 543 -30.53 18.99 25.26
C ASP A 543 -31.23 17.77 25.93
N PRO A 544 -31.51 17.80 27.25
CA PRO A 544 -32.11 16.67 27.95
C PRO A 544 -33.47 16.20 27.39
N GLU A 545 -34.28 17.10 26.83
CA GLU A 545 -35.60 16.77 26.27
C GLU A 545 -35.44 16.08 24.90
N GLN A 546 -34.50 16.56 24.08
CA GLN A 546 -34.11 15.93 22.83
C GLN A 546 -33.45 14.56 23.02
N ILE A 547 -32.69 14.38 24.11
CA ILE A 547 -32.14 13.06 24.49
C ILE A 547 -33.28 12.10 24.82
N GLU A 548 -34.27 12.52 25.62
CA GLU A 548 -35.40 11.68 25.99
C GLU A 548 -36.26 11.30 24.76
N GLU A 549 -36.52 12.25 23.85
CA GLU A 549 -37.19 11.99 22.57
C GLU A 549 -36.40 11.02 21.68
N TRP A 550 -35.08 11.20 21.61
CA TRP A 550 -34.18 10.33 20.85
C TRP A 550 -34.16 8.90 21.42
N GLU A 551 -34.05 8.75 22.75
CA GLU A 551 -34.09 7.46 23.44
C GLU A 551 -35.43 6.74 23.24
N HIS A 552 -36.55 7.48 23.33
CA HIS A 552 -37.88 6.93 23.09
C HIS A 552 -38.05 6.50 21.62
N GLY A 553 -37.55 7.31 20.67
CA GLY A 553 -37.51 6.96 19.25
C GLY A 553 -36.67 5.71 18.97
N LEU A 554 -35.52 5.57 19.63
CA LEU A 554 -34.63 4.42 19.51
C LEU A 554 -35.33 3.14 20.01
N LEU A 555 -36.05 3.21 21.13
CA LEU A 555 -36.81 2.09 21.68
C LEU A 555 -37.91 1.64 20.72
N HIS A 556 -38.66 2.58 20.14
CA HIS A 556 -39.70 2.28 19.15
C HIS A 556 -39.11 1.59 17.91
N ARG A 557 -38.04 2.15 17.34
CA ARG A 557 -37.33 1.55 16.19
C ARG A 557 -36.81 0.16 16.53
N SER A 558 -36.31 -0.05 17.75
CA SER A 558 -35.85 -1.36 18.21
C SER A 558 -36.99 -2.39 18.30
N GLN A 559 -38.21 -1.97 18.65
CA GLN A 559 -39.39 -2.84 18.69
C GLN A 559 -39.84 -3.21 17.27
N GLU A 560 -39.92 -2.23 16.36
CA GLU A 560 -40.24 -2.46 14.94
C GLU A 560 -39.21 -3.39 14.30
N PHE A 561 -37.92 -3.12 14.52
CA PHE A 561 -36.82 -3.96 14.08
C PHE A 561 -36.95 -5.40 14.59
N SER A 562 -37.20 -5.58 15.89
CA SER A 562 -37.38 -6.91 16.48
C SER A 562 -38.59 -7.64 15.88
N ALA A 563 -39.70 -6.95 15.64
CA ALA A 563 -40.89 -7.56 15.04
C ALA A 563 -40.61 -8.00 13.59
N ALA A 564 -39.98 -7.12 12.79
CA ALA A 564 -39.55 -7.42 11.43
C ALA A 564 -38.61 -8.63 11.38
N PHE A 565 -37.66 -8.71 12.31
CA PHE A 565 -36.72 -9.82 12.40
C PHE A 565 -37.42 -11.16 12.70
N LEU A 566 -38.39 -11.16 13.61
CA LEU A 566 -39.19 -12.37 13.90
C LEU A 566 -40.04 -12.80 12.70
N HIS A 567 -40.58 -11.85 11.92
CA HIS A 567 -41.25 -12.15 10.66
C HIS A 567 -40.31 -12.78 9.64
N TYR A 568 -39.09 -12.24 9.51
CA TYR A 568 -38.05 -12.78 8.63
C TYR A 568 -37.70 -14.24 8.98
N CYS A 569 -37.43 -14.53 10.24
CA CYS A 569 -37.07 -15.89 10.66
C CYS A 569 -38.22 -16.89 10.60
N SER A 570 -39.48 -16.44 10.68
CA SER A 570 -40.64 -17.31 10.59
C SER A 570 -41.21 -17.46 9.17
N SER A 571 -40.58 -16.83 8.17
CA SER A 571 -41.16 -16.70 6.82
C SER A 571 -42.62 -16.23 6.88
N THR A 572 -42.89 -15.16 7.63
CA THR A 572 -44.24 -14.56 7.72
C THR A 572 -44.22 -13.09 7.35
N GLY A 573 -45.41 -12.46 7.32
CA GLY A 573 -45.54 -11.05 6.95
C GLY A 573 -45.00 -10.79 5.54
N PRO A 574 -44.15 -9.77 5.35
CA PRO A 574 -43.51 -9.48 4.06
C PRO A 574 -42.64 -10.61 3.49
N PHE A 575 -42.25 -11.60 4.28
CA PHE A 575 -41.36 -12.69 3.87
C PHE A 575 -42.06 -14.01 3.52
N LYS A 576 -43.40 -14.06 3.57
CA LYS A 576 -44.19 -15.30 3.46
C LYS A 576 -43.99 -16.07 2.14
N ASP A 577 -43.72 -15.36 1.06
CA ASP A 577 -43.60 -15.92 -0.29
C ASP A 577 -42.14 -16.23 -0.66
N TRP A 578 -41.18 -15.92 0.22
CA TRP A 578 -39.75 -16.07 -0.09
C TRP A 578 -39.38 -17.52 -0.42
N ASP A 579 -39.85 -18.49 0.36
CA ASP A 579 -39.43 -19.88 0.19
C ASP A 579 -39.91 -20.46 -1.16
N GLN A 580 -41.03 -19.96 -1.71
CA GLN A 580 -41.48 -20.31 -3.05
C GLN A 580 -40.74 -19.54 -4.16
N LEU A 581 -40.36 -18.29 -3.90
CA LEU A 581 -39.75 -17.39 -4.89
C LEU A 581 -38.21 -17.44 -4.92
N LYS A 582 -37.57 -18.03 -3.91
CA LYS A 582 -36.11 -18.06 -3.72
C LYS A 582 -35.37 -18.53 -4.98
N ALA A 583 -35.79 -19.64 -5.57
CA ALA A 583 -35.12 -20.23 -6.73
C ALA A 583 -35.22 -19.34 -7.98
N ASP A 584 -36.36 -18.70 -8.20
CA ASP A 584 -36.55 -17.77 -9.33
C ASP A 584 -35.75 -16.47 -9.11
N PHE A 585 -35.75 -15.96 -7.88
CA PHE A 585 -34.96 -14.79 -7.51
C PHE A 585 -33.46 -15.05 -7.70
N GLU A 586 -32.96 -16.20 -7.23
CA GLU A 586 -31.57 -16.64 -7.41
C GLU A 586 -31.20 -16.75 -8.89
N LYS A 587 -32.09 -17.28 -9.72
CA LYS A 587 -31.84 -17.39 -11.17
C LYS A 587 -31.69 -16.02 -11.86
N ILE A 588 -32.38 -14.99 -11.38
CA ILE A 588 -32.38 -13.65 -11.98
C ILE A 588 -31.23 -12.79 -11.42
N HIS A 589 -31.01 -12.87 -10.11
CA HIS A 589 -30.13 -11.96 -9.37
C HIS A 589 -28.86 -12.62 -8.84
N ASN A 590 -28.66 -13.91 -9.12
CA ASN A 590 -27.72 -14.79 -8.43
C ASN A 590 -28.04 -14.87 -6.92
N ASP A 591 -27.12 -15.42 -6.15
CA ASP A 591 -27.16 -15.57 -4.70
C ASP A 591 -26.72 -14.29 -3.96
N ASP A 592 -27.03 -13.10 -4.48
CA ASP A 592 -26.62 -11.83 -3.85
C ASP A 592 -27.63 -11.33 -2.81
N PRO A 593 -27.35 -11.47 -1.50
CA PRO A 593 -28.25 -11.04 -0.43
C PRO A 593 -28.47 -9.52 -0.40
N ILE A 594 -27.58 -8.73 -1.02
CA ILE A 594 -27.71 -7.27 -1.06
C ILE A 594 -28.92 -6.86 -1.89
N ILE A 595 -29.14 -7.50 -3.04
CA ILE A 595 -30.27 -7.19 -3.93
C ILE A 595 -31.59 -7.50 -3.24
N PHE A 596 -31.65 -8.61 -2.48
CA PHE A 596 -32.81 -8.95 -1.66
C PHE A 596 -33.14 -7.83 -0.65
N TRP A 597 -32.17 -7.41 0.16
CA TRP A 597 -32.44 -6.38 1.18
C TRP A 597 -32.70 -5.00 0.60
N GLU A 598 -32.05 -4.63 -0.51
CA GLU A 598 -32.39 -3.38 -1.24
C GLU A 598 -33.86 -3.38 -1.70
N SER A 599 -34.38 -4.53 -2.16
CA SER A 599 -35.79 -4.66 -2.56
C SER A 599 -36.78 -4.50 -1.41
N MET A 600 -36.35 -4.82 -0.18
CA MET A 600 -37.18 -4.74 1.03
C MET A 600 -37.21 -3.34 1.65
N LYS A 601 -36.33 -2.41 1.24
CA LYS A 601 -36.27 -1.05 1.80
C LYS A 601 -37.54 -0.22 1.61
N ALA A 602 -38.29 -0.50 0.55
CA ALA A 602 -39.52 0.23 0.24
C ALA A 602 -40.68 -0.14 1.16
N ASP A 603 -40.60 -1.30 1.83
CA ASP A 603 -41.62 -1.76 2.76
C ASP A 603 -41.35 -1.18 4.16
N ARG A 604 -42.32 -0.40 4.65
CA ARG A 604 -42.24 0.28 5.95
C ARG A 604 -42.18 -0.70 7.12
N GLU A 605 -42.74 -1.90 6.99
CA GLU A 605 -42.76 -2.88 8.10
C GLU A 605 -41.38 -3.50 8.34
N VAL A 606 -40.49 -3.47 7.34
CA VAL A 606 -39.18 -4.13 7.39
C VAL A 606 -38.01 -3.21 7.03
N CYS A 607 -38.25 -1.92 6.78
CA CYS A 607 -37.21 -0.99 6.32
C CYS A 607 -36.03 -0.87 7.29
N GLU A 608 -36.29 -0.84 8.60
CA GLU A 608 -35.24 -0.80 9.63
C GLU A 608 -34.37 -2.06 9.61
N LEU A 609 -35.00 -3.23 9.45
CA LEU A 609 -34.29 -4.50 9.30
C LEU A 609 -33.47 -4.53 8.01
N ALA A 610 -34.05 -4.06 6.90
CA ALA A 610 -33.38 -4.01 5.61
C ALA A 610 -32.15 -3.08 5.63
N ASP A 611 -32.29 -1.87 6.18
CA ASP A 611 -31.17 -0.93 6.31
C ASP A 611 -30.07 -1.45 7.23
N PHE A 612 -30.44 -2.14 8.32
CA PHE A 612 -29.48 -2.80 9.19
C PHE A 612 -28.79 -3.99 8.51
N ALA A 613 -29.53 -4.83 7.78
CA ALA A 613 -28.98 -5.96 7.05
C ALA A 613 -27.99 -5.51 5.99
N LEU A 614 -28.30 -4.44 5.25
CA LEU A 614 -27.36 -3.82 4.30
C LEU A 614 -26.11 -3.30 5.01
N THR A 615 -26.26 -2.65 6.17
CA THR A 615 -25.10 -2.17 6.97
C THR A 615 -24.18 -3.33 7.35
N VAL A 616 -24.75 -4.43 7.84
CA VAL A 616 -24.01 -5.62 8.28
C VAL A 616 -23.37 -6.34 7.09
N LEU A 617 -24.14 -6.62 6.04
CA LEU A 617 -23.66 -7.38 4.88
C LEU A 617 -22.70 -6.59 4.00
N GLN A 618 -22.78 -5.25 3.96
CA GLN A 618 -21.81 -4.43 3.23
C GLN A 618 -20.52 -4.16 4.01
N THR A 619 -20.42 -4.62 5.27
CA THR A 619 -19.18 -4.55 6.03
C THR A 619 -18.12 -5.47 5.39
N VAL A 620 -16.95 -4.92 5.06
CA VAL A 620 -15.86 -5.70 4.43
C VAL A 620 -14.81 -6.02 5.49
N LEU A 621 -14.65 -7.30 5.81
CA LEU A 621 -13.76 -7.77 6.87
C LEU A 621 -12.29 -7.93 6.42
N ASN A 622 -11.73 -6.94 5.71
CA ASN A 622 -10.30 -6.95 5.37
C ASN A 622 -9.73 -5.54 5.22
N THR A 623 -8.40 -5.47 5.19
CA THR A 623 -7.64 -4.25 4.87
C THR A 623 -6.98 -4.32 3.49
N SER A 624 -7.28 -5.33 2.67
CA SER A 624 -6.61 -5.57 1.38
C SER A 624 -6.80 -4.44 0.36
N GLY A 625 -7.84 -3.61 0.53
CA GLY A 625 -7.96 -2.34 -0.20
C GLY A 625 -6.76 -1.41 0.01
N ASN A 626 -6.27 -1.30 1.25
CA ASN A 626 -5.08 -0.54 1.60
C ASN A 626 -3.81 -1.19 1.04
N GLU A 627 -3.70 -2.52 1.06
CA GLU A 627 -2.56 -3.23 0.47
C GLU A 627 -2.38 -2.90 -1.02
N ARG A 628 -3.48 -2.84 -1.80
CA ARG A 628 -3.46 -2.46 -3.22
C ARG A 628 -3.07 -0.99 -3.41
N GLN A 629 -3.41 -0.12 -2.47
CA GLN A 629 -2.97 1.28 -2.45
C GLN A 629 -1.49 1.42 -2.12
N PHE A 630 -0.95 0.57 -1.24
CA PHE A 630 0.46 0.59 -0.87
C PHE A 630 1.39 0.22 -2.02
N SER A 631 0.97 -0.66 -2.93
CA SER A 631 1.67 -0.85 -4.19
C SER A 631 1.87 0.48 -4.93
N LYS A 632 0.83 1.32 -4.97
CA LYS A 632 0.89 2.65 -5.62
C LYS A 632 1.80 3.61 -4.87
N VAL A 633 1.83 3.55 -3.53
CA VAL A 633 2.78 4.31 -2.70
C VAL A 633 4.21 3.98 -3.10
N LYS A 634 4.55 2.68 -3.16
CA LYS A 634 5.91 2.20 -3.43
C LYS A 634 6.33 2.49 -4.88
N ILE A 635 5.44 2.26 -5.84
CA ILE A 635 5.67 2.53 -7.27
C ILE A 635 5.87 4.04 -7.54
N ARG A 636 5.15 4.92 -6.84
CA ARG A 636 5.23 6.37 -7.07
C ARG A 636 6.32 7.05 -6.26
N LYS A 637 6.64 6.51 -5.10
CA LYS A 637 7.75 6.94 -4.24
C LYS A 637 8.88 5.93 -4.33
N ASP A 638 9.43 5.80 -5.54
CA ASP A 638 10.62 5.00 -5.85
C ASP A 638 11.92 5.77 -5.53
N ARG A 639 13.08 5.20 -5.85
CA ARG A 639 14.38 5.90 -5.65
C ARG A 639 14.54 7.16 -6.47
N LEU A 640 14.01 7.18 -7.69
CA LEU A 640 14.10 8.32 -8.61
C LEU A 640 13.16 9.46 -8.17
N ARG A 641 12.10 9.14 -7.42
CA ARG A 641 10.99 10.01 -7.03
C ARG A 641 10.81 10.12 -5.51
N ASN A 642 11.82 9.71 -4.72
CA ASN A 642 11.79 9.69 -3.25
C ASN A 642 11.51 11.06 -2.59
N ARG A 643 11.63 12.16 -3.35
CA ARG A 643 11.34 13.53 -2.94
C ARG A 643 9.86 13.92 -3.05
N LEU A 644 8.98 13.02 -3.49
CA LEU A 644 7.56 13.32 -3.54
C LEU A 644 7.01 13.53 -2.11
N GLN A 645 6.48 14.72 -1.85
CA GLN A 645 5.85 15.05 -0.58
C GLN A 645 4.59 14.21 -0.37
N LEU A 646 4.30 13.89 0.90
CA LEU A 646 3.15 13.04 1.29
C LEU A 646 1.83 13.52 0.68
N ARG A 647 1.57 14.84 0.74
CA ARG A 647 0.38 15.45 0.14
C ARG A 647 0.25 15.15 -1.36
N LYS A 648 1.34 15.29 -2.13
CA LYS A 648 1.29 15.02 -3.58
C LYS A 648 1.11 13.54 -3.89
N LEU A 649 1.64 12.68 -3.03
CA LEU A 649 1.47 11.24 -3.12
C LEU A 649 0.01 10.86 -2.89
N GLU A 650 -0.61 11.35 -1.81
CA GLU A 650 -2.04 11.16 -1.52
C GLU A 650 -2.91 11.63 -2.69
N GLN A 651 -2.70 12.86 -3.17
CA GLN A 651 -3.43 13.42 -4.32
C GLN A 651 -3.33 12.53 -5.56
N SER A 652 -2.13 12.06 -5.88
CA SER A 652 -1.89 11.20 -7.04
C SER A 652 -2.58 9.83 -6.92
N ILE A 653 -2.65 9.27 -5.70
CA ILE A 653 -3.29 7.98 -5.44
C ILE A 653 -4.81 8.09 -5.58
N LYS A 654 -5.43 9.10 -4.97
CA LYS A 654 -6.88 9.29 -5.10
C LYS A 654 -7.32 9.55 -6.54
N ILE A 655 -6.57 10.37 -7.27
CA ILE A 655 -6.87 10.64 -8.68
C ILE A 655 -6.76 9.36 -9.52
N ILE A 656 -5.72 8.53 -9.35
CA ILE A 656 -5.63 7.30 -10.15
C ILE A 656 -6.75 6.30 -9.82
N GLU A 657 -7.19 6.24 -8.56
CA GLU A 657 -8.32 5.39 -8.16
C GLU A 657 -9.60 5.82 -8.83
N ASN A 658 -9.93 7.10 -8.74
CA ASN A 658 -11.09 7.66 -9.42
C ASN A 658 -11.02 7.46 -10.94
N LEU A 659 -9.86 7.67 -11.57
CA LEU A 659 -9.70 7.42 -13.00
C LEU A 659 -9.93 5.95 -13.38
N ARG A 660 -9.47 5.01 -12.57
CA ARG A 660 -9.67 3.57 -12.83
C ARG A 660 -11.14 3.20 -12.75
N GLU A 661 -11.83 3.71 -11.75
CA GLU A 661 -13.26 3.45 -11.61
C GLU A 661 -14.03 3.99 -12.83
N HIS A 662 -13.77 5.23 -13.26
CA HIS A 662 -14.38 5.75 -14.47
C HIS A 662 -14.01 4.91 -15.70
N HIS A 663 -12.74 4.54 -15.87
CA HIS A 663 -12.34 3.67 -16.98
C HIS A 663 -13.08 2.32 -16.95
N GLN A 664 -13.25 1.71 -15.78
CA GLN A 664 -14.01 0.47 -15.64
C GLN A 664 -15.49 0.66 -16.01
N ASN A 665 -16.11 1.75 -15.55
CA ASN A 665 -17.49 2.10 -15.88
C ASN A 665 -17.66 2.40 -17.39
N ASP A 666 -16.65 2.98 -18.02
CA ASP A 666 -16.60 3.28 -19.46
C ASP A 666 -16.19 2.07 -20.31
N GLY A 667 -15.97 0.89 -19.70
CA GLY A 667 -15.54 -0.34 -20.39
C GLY A 667 -14.07 -0.36 -20.84
N LEU A 668 -13.28 0.64 -20.46
CA LEU A 668 -11.84 0.74 -20.72
C LEU A 668 -11.05 -0.12 -19.73
N LYS A 669 -10.87 -1.40 -20.03
CA LYS A 669 -9.98 -2.28 -19.27
C LYS A 669 -8.52 -2.06 -19.68
N VAL A 670 -7.76 -1.33 -18.87
CA VAL A 670 -6.29 -1.33 -18.98
C VAL A 670 -5.73 -2.38 -18.01
N LEU A 671 -5.40 -3.56 -18.54
CA LEU A 671 -4.60 -4.55 -17.81
C LEU A 671 -3.17 -3.98 -17.69
N ARG A 672 -2.81 -3.42 -16.53
CA ARG A 672 -1.40 -3.14 -16.21
C ARG A 672 -0.90 -4.17 -15.23
N TYR A 673 -0.01 -5.03 -15.73
CA TYR A 673 0.43 -6.25 -15.09
C TYR A 673 1.31 -6.01 -13.85
N GLY A 674 2.17 -4.99 -13.86
CA GLY A 674 3.03 -4.63 -12.72
C GLY A 674 2.31 -4.12 -11.45
N GLU A 675 0.99 -4.02 -11.46
CA GLU A 675 0.21 -3.56 -10.29
C GLU A 675 -0.49 -4.68 -9.53
N VAL A 676 -0.60 -5.88 -10.11
CA VAL A 676 -1.41 -6.99 -9.56
C VAL A 676 -0.55 -8.02 -8.81
N LEU A 677 0.76 -8.02 -9.08
CA LEU A 677 1.77 -8.53 -8.16
C LEU A 677 2.65 -7.34 -7.76
N GLN A 678 2.74 -7.11 -6.45
CA GLN A 678 3.53 -6.05 -5.85
C GLN A 678 5.00 -6.10 -6.34
N GLU A 679 5.36 -5.34 -7.38
CA GLU A 679 6.76 -4.98 -7.61
C GLU A 679 7.21 -4.03 -6.51
N ASN A 680 7.69 -4.63 -5.43
CA ASN A 680 8.26 -3.94 -4.28
C ASN A 680 9.75 -4.21 -4.22
N ASP A 681 10.53 -3.51 -5.04
CA ASP A 681 11.80 -2.92 -4.61
C ASP A 681 12.49 -2.16 -5.76
N ALA A 682 12.77 -0.88 -5.53
CA ALA A 682 13.75 -0.13 -6.31
C ALA A 682 15.18 -0.28 -5.73
N ASN A 683 15.47 -1.34 -4.95
CA ASN A 683 16.87 -1.75 -4.73
C ASN A 683 17.18 -3.14 -4.17
N SER A 684 16.33 -4.09 -4.48
CA SER A 684 16.75 -5.46 -4.72
C SER A 684 15.56 -6.06 -5.44
N PRO A 685 15.65 -6.52 -6.70
CA PRO A 685 14.57 -7.30 -7.34
C PRO A 685 14.20 -8.61 -6.58
N TRP A 686 14.65 -8.76 -5.33
CA TRP A 686 14.85 -10.02 -4.62
C TRP A 686 14.55 -9.95 -3.12
N SER A 687 14.03 -8.87 -2.52
CA SER A 687 13.88 -8.85 -1.05
C SER A 687 12.71 -9.68 -0.51
N THR A 688 11.65 -9.89 -1.29
CA THR A 688 10.41 -10.57 -0.81
C THR A 688 10.16 -11.92 -1.48
N LEU A 689 10.89 -12.23 -2.57
CA LEU A 689 10.83 -13.54 -3.20
C LEU A 689 11.60 -14.57 -2.37
N ILE A 690 10.96 -15.70 -2.06
CA ILE A 690 11.62 -16.78 -1.35
C ILE A 690 12.38 -17.64 -2.36
N THR A 691 13.66 -17.30 -2.54
CA THR A 691 14.54 -17.94 -3.52
C THR A 691 15.48 -18.97 -2.91
N ASN A 692 15.49 -19.13 -1.58
CA ASN A 692 16.34 -20.09 -0.87
C ASN A 692 15.83 -20.38 0.54
N HIS A 693 16.34 -21.46 1.14
CA HIS A 693 15.99 -21.92 2.48
C HIS A 693 16.27 -20.88 3.58
N ARG A 694 17.31 -20.04 3.44
CA ARG A 694 17.66 -19.03 4.46
C ARG A 694 16.57 -17.97 4.59
N LYS A 695 16.07 -17.46 3.46
CA LYS A 695 14.93 -16.54 3.43
C LYS A 695 13.66 -17.23 3.92
N TRP A 696 13.40 -18.46 3.47
CA TRP A 696 12.27 -19.26 3.94
C TRP A 696 12.25 -19.33 5.47
N ARG A 697 13.36 -19.75 6.10
CA ARG A 697 13.47 -19.85 7.57
C ARG A 697 13.28 -18.53 8.28
N ALA A 698 13.85 -17.44 7.76
CA ALA A 698 13.71 -16.12 8.37
C ALA A 698 12.25 -15.66 8.40
N GLU A 699 11.54 -15.81 7.28
CA GLU A 699 10.11 -15.47 7.17
C GLU A 699 9.24 -16.41 8.03
N MET A 700 9.53 -17.72 8.03
CA MET A 700 8.83 -18.69 8.87
C MET A 700 8.94 -18.37 10.37
N VAL A 701 10.12 -17.96 10.84
CA VAL A 701 10.32 -17.59 12.26
C VAL A 701 9.45 -16.39 12.61
N GLN A 702 9.52 -15.32 11.81
CA GLN A 702 8.74 -14.11 12.04
C GLN A 702 7.24 -14.40 12.15
N TRP A 703 6.70 -15.31 11.33
CA TRP A 703 5.26 -15.58 11.39
C TRP A 703 4.86 -16.62 12.41
N LYS A 704 5.74 -17.56 12.74
CA LYS A 704 5.50 -18.39 13.91
C LYS A 704 5.40 -17.49 15.14
N GLU A 705 6.21 -16.44 15.22
CA GLU A 705 6.10 -15.40 16.25
C GLU A 705 4.81 -14.56 16.12
N ASP A 706 4.38 -14.14 14.92
CA ASP A 706 3.10 -13.43 14.73
C ASP A 706 1.90 -14.29 15.14
N ALA A 707 1.87 -15.55 14.71
CA ALA A 707 0.85 -16.53 15.12
C ALA A 707 0.96 -16.88 16.61
N GLN A 708 2.16 -16.84 17.20
CA GLN A 708 2.36 -17.10 18.63
C GLN A 708 1.84 -15.93 19.47
N ARG A 709 2.11 -14.69 19.04
CA ARG A 709 1.52 -13.49 19.64
C ARG A 709 0.00 -13.52 19.57
N HIS A 710 -0.58 -14.12 18.53
CA HIS A 710 -2.01 -14.39 18.51
C HIS A 710 -2.40 -15.34 19.65
N ASP A 711 -1.78 -16.51 19.73
CA ASP A 711 -2.07 -17.55 20.75
C ASP A 711 -1.92 -17.04 22.20
N GLU A 712 -0.85 -16.30 22.51
CA GLU A 712 -0.57 -15.75 23.84
C GLU A 712 -1.61 -14.74 24.31
N ASN A 713 -2.28 -14.07 23.37
CA ASN A 713 -3.31 -13.08 23.66
C ASN A 713 -4.72 -13.67 23.86
N PHE A 714 -4.95 -14.95 23.57
CA PHE A 714 -6.25 -15.62 23.74
C PHE A 714 -6.25 -16.69 24.86
N GLY A 715 -5.08 -17.01 25.44
CA GLY A 715 -4.97 -18.05 26.46
C GLY A 715 -5.22 -19.47 25.91
N ASN A 716 -5.12 -20.47 26.80
CA ASN A 716 -5.33 -21.89 26.47
C ASN A 716 -6.77 -22.37 26.67
N ASP A 717 -7.68 -21.49 27.06
CA ASP A 717 -9.01 -21.87 27.51
C ASP A 717 -10.03 -21.48 26.44
N LEU A 718 -10.41 -22.46 25.60
CA LEU A 718 -11.39 -22.30 24.52
C LEU A 718 -12.80 -21.94 25.03
N GLU A 719 -13.03 -22.05 26.35
CA GLU A 719 -14.24 -21.67 27.08
C GLU A 719 -14.07 -20.35 27.87
N ALA A 720 -12.85 -19.81 27.98
CA ALA A 720 -12.67 -18.50 28.59
C ALA A 720 -13.24 -17.44 27.64
N GLY A 721 -14.19 -16.66 28.16
CA GLY A 721 -14.70 -15.49 27.44
C GLY A 721 -13.56 -14.56 27.02
N PRO A 722 -13.76 -13.74 25.96
CA PRO A 722 -12.81 -12.68 25.67
C PRO A 722 -12.54 -11.87 26.94
N LEU A 723 -11.34 -11.28 27.03
CA LEU A 723 -11.00 -10.29 28.07
C LEU A 723 -12.26 -9.43 28.33
N PRO A 724 -12.74 -9.36 29.58
CA PRO A 724 -13.98 -8.67 29.86
C PRO A 724 -13.87 -7.26 29.31
N LEU A 725 -14.82 -6.91 28.43
CA LEU A 725 -15.11 -5.51 28.15
C LEU A 725 -15.31 -4.85 29.53
N PRO A 726 -14.55 -3.79 29.88
CA PRO A 726 -14.76 -3.11 31.14
C PRO A 726 -16.18 -2.54 31.15
N GLU A 727 -16.98 -3.02 32.10
CA GLU A 727 -18.18 -2.38 32.63
C GLU A 727 -19.22 -1.87 31.62
N THR A 728 -19.86 -2.80 30.91
CA THR A 728 -21.32 -2.70 30.74
C THR A 728 -21.91 -4.00 31.26
N GLY A 729 -22.94 -3.93 32.11
CA GLY A 729 -23.53 -5.08 32.83
C GLY A 729 -24.20 -6.13 31.94
N GLN A 730 -23.51 -6.70 30.97
CA GLN A 730 -24.00 -7.78 30.13
C GLN A 730 -23.91 -9.10 30.89
N ARG A 731 -25.06 -9.76 31.09
CA ARG A 731 -25.14 -11.17 31.45
C ARG A 731 -24.22 -11.98 30.53
N SER A 732 -23.39 -12.85 31.10
CA SER A 732 -22.65 -13.86 30.34
C SER A 732 -23.62 -14.58 29.39
N ARG A 733 -23.44 -14.38 28.08
CA ARG A 733 -24.25 -15.05 27.06
C ARG A 733 -23.79 -16.51 26.96
N SER A 734 -24.24 -17.34 27.90
CA SER A 734 -23.97 -18.78 27.95
C SER A 734 -24.52 -19.53 26.74
N TRP A 735 -25.44 -18.92 25.99
CA TRP A 735 -26.12 -19.55 24.86
C TRP A 735 -25.46 -19.26 23.51
N LEU A 736 -24.60 -18.23 23.36
CA LEU A 736 -24.07 -17.87 22.05
C LEU A 736 -23.08 -18.96 21.61
N PRO A 737 -23.37 -19.76 20.57
CA PRO A 737 -22.42 -20.75 20.08
C PRO A 737 -21.23 -20.03 19.47
N ARG A 738 -20.07 -20.11 20.13
CA ARG A 738 -18.85 -19.38 19.75
C ARG A 738 -17.85 -20.22 18.97
N SER A 739 -18.00 -21.54 18.98
CA SER A 739 -17.08 -22.45 18.30
C SER A 739 -17.67 -22.96 16.99
N LEU A 740 -16.81 -23.10 15.98
CA LEU A 740 -17.14 -23.74 14.70
C LEU A 740 -17.65 -25.18 14.93
N ALA A 741 -17.15 -25.86 15.96
CA ALA A 741 -17.65 -27.15 16.42
C ALA A 741 -19.11 -27.12 16.86
N LEU A 742 -19.52 -26.14 17.68
CA LEU A 742 -20.91 -26.02 18.14
C LEU A 742 -21.82 -25.55 17.02
N LEU A 743 -21.33 -24.64 16.18
CA LEU A 743 -22.08 -24.08 15.07
C LEU A 743 -22.27 -25.08 13.92
N PHE A 744 -21.26 -25.92 13.61
CA PHE A 744 -21.22 -26.74 12.38
C PHE A 744 -20.58 -28.14 12.55
N GLY A 745 -20.29 -28.57 13.77
CA GLY A 745 -19.42 -29.73 14.05
C GLY A 745 -20.05 -31.11 13.97
N HIS A 746 -21.12 -31.35 13.20
CA HIS A 746 -21.74 -32.68 13.10
C HIS A 746 -21.22 -33.53 11.94
N SER A 747 -21.30 -34.85 12.09
CA SER A 747 -21.03 -35.82 11.02
C SER A 747 -22.27 -35.97 10.15
N ALA A 748 -22.09 -35.81 8.83
CA ALA A 748 -23.11 -35.96 7.79
C ALA A 748 -24.27 -34.96 7.87
N ILE A 749 -24.02 -33.75 7.35
CA ILE A 749 -24.98 -33.25 6.36
C ILE A 749 -24.98 -34.33 5.27
N GLU A 750 -26.08 -35.07 5.17
CA GLU A 750 -26.39 -35.86 3.98
C GLU A 750 -26.08 -35.00 2.76
N THR A 751 -25.01 -35.37 2.07
CA THR A 751 -24.85 -35.38 0.62
C THR A 751 -25.95 -34.68 -0.18
N GLN A 752 -26.10 -33.36 -0.01
CA GLN A 752 -26.80 -32.48 -0.93
C GLN A 752 -25.99 -31.25 -1.31
N ILE A 753 -24.87 -30.96 -0.62
CA ILE A 753 -23.90 -29.92 -1.03
C ILE A 753 -22.78 -30.49 -1.91
N LEU A 754 -22.65 -31.82 -2.06
CA LEU A 754 -21.59 -32.44 -2.88
C LEU A 754 -22.02 -33.60 -3.81
N GLU A 755 -23.32 -33.83 -4.00
CA GLU A 755 -23.83 -34.77 -5.01
C GLU A 755 -24.77 -34.05 -5.99
N GLY A 756 -24.19 -33.18 -6.82
CA GLY A 756 -24.96 -32.38 -7.76
C GLY A 756 -24.11 -31.47 -8.63
N GLY A 757 -23.07 -32.01 -9.25
CA GLY A 757 -22.21 -31.28 -10.18
C GLY A 757 -20.93 -30.76 -9.53
N GLN A 758 -19.78 -31.11 -10.12
CA GLN A 758 -18.55 -30.38 -9.85
C GLN A 758 -18.81 -28.89 -10.13
N PRO A 759 -18.57 -27.95 -9.20
CA PRO A 759 -18.40 -26.56 -9.57
C PRO A 759 -17.02 -26.45 -10.22
N GLN A 760 -16.90 -27.00 -11.43
CA GLN A 760 -15.68 -27.03 -12.22
C GLN A 760 -15.40 -25.69 -12.92
N CYS A 761 -16.26 -24.67 -12.74
CA CYS A 761 -16.13 -23.40 -13.46
C CYS A 761 -15.57 -22.22 -12.64
N ALA A 762 -15.59 -22.26 -11.30
CA ALA A 762 -15.00 -21.18 -10.47
C ALA A 762 -13.63 -21.54 -9.85
N ARG A 763 -13.40 -22.83 -9.52
CA ARG A 763 -12.20 -23.32 -8.81
C ARG A 763 -10.89 -23.10 -9.57
N ARG A 764 -10.92 -23.05 -10.91
CA ARG A 764 -9.73 -22.80 -11.75
C ARG A 764 -9.50 -21.31 -12.05
N GLY A 765 -10.53 -20.47 -11.95
CA GLY A 765 -10.47 -19.07 -12.40
C GLY A 765 -9.50 -18.22 -11.60
N ALA A 766 -9.65 -18.20 -10.26
CA ALA A 766 -8.81 -17.36 -9.39
C ALA A 766 -7.33 -17.74 -9.44
N TYR A 767 -7.01 -19.04 -9.42
CA TYR A 767 -5.63 -19.50 -9.57
C TYR A 767 -5.10 -19.28 -10.97
N SER A 768 -5.93 -19.37 -12.02
CA SER A 768 -5.47 -19.08 -13.38
C SER A 768 -5.08 -17.62 -13.55
N GLU A 769 -5.77 -16.69 -12.87
CA GLU A 769 -5.40 -15.27 -12.89
C GLU A 769 -4.10 -15.04 -12.10
N GLU A 770 -3.98 -15.55 -10.88
CA GLU A 770 -2.75 -15.43 -10.08
C GLU A 770 -1.54 -16.11 -10.76
N GLN A 771 -1.76 -17.28 -11.36
CA GLN A 771 -0.75 -18.00 -12.15
C GLN A 771 -0.36 -17.22 -13.40
N LEU A 772 -1.32 -16.69 -14.17
CA LEU A 772 -1.04 -15.85 -15.33
C LEU A 772 -0.21 -14.62 -14.93
N LEU A 773 -0.53 -14.00 -13.79
CA LEU A 773 0.22 -12.88 -13.26
C LEU A 773 1.65 -13.27 -12.89
N MET A 774 1.84 -14.39 -12.21
CA MET A 774 3.17 -14.89 -11.87
C MET A 774 3.97 -15.29 -13.11
N GLU A 775 3.32 -15.80 -14.16
CA GLU A 775 3.92 -16.09 -15.46
C GLU A 775 4.37 -14.81 -16.18
N LEU A 776 3.53 -13.78 -16.19
CA LEU A 776 3.86 -12.50 -16.83
C LEU A 776 5.04 -11.81 -16.14
N LEU A 777 5.09 -11.82 -14.80
CA LEU A 777 6.27 -11.36 -14.07
C LEU A 777 7.53 -12.19 -14.39
N ALA A 778 7.37 -13.50 -14.56
CA ALA A 778 8.50 -14.36 -14.93
C ALA A 778 9.01 -14.03 -16.34
N GLN A 779 8.13 -13.66 -17.27
CA GLN A 779 8.47 -13.23 -18.63
C GLN A 779 9.15 -11.85 -18.66
N GLU A 780 8.62 -10.85 -17.94
CA GLU A 780 9.28 -9.53 -17.82
C GLU A 780 10.72 -9.68 -17.29
N LYS A 781 10.95 -10.60 -16.35
CA LYS A 781 12.28 -10.93 -15.86
C LYS A 781 13.18 -11.62 -16.88
N GLU A 782 12.64 -12.43 -17.79
CA GLU A 782 13.42 -13.03 -18.88
C GLU A 782 13.85 -11.97 -19.91
N ASP A 783 13.00 -10.98 -20.16
CA ASP A 783 13.26 -9.85 -21.06
C ASP A 783 14.23 -8.80 -20.47
N GLU A 784 14.27 -8.64 -19.14
CA GLU A 784 15.22 -7.75 -18.44
C GLU A 784 16.66 -8.30 -18.33
N ILE A 785 16.91 -9.56 -18.73
CA ILE A 785 18.27 -10.08 -18.85
C ILE A 785 18.93 -9.41 -20.05
N LEU A 786 19.46 -8.21 -19.84
CA LEU A 786 20.54 -7.69 -20.66
C LEU A 786 21.66 -8.73 -20.64
N ASP A 787 22.12 -9.10 -21.83
CA ASP A 787 23.33 -9.86 -22.10
C ASP A 787 24.54 -9.13 -21.50
N ASP A 788 24.67 -9.19 -20.18
CA ASP A 788 25.92 -8.92 -19.50
C ASP A 788 26.82 -10.12 -19.80
N GLY A 789 27.49 -10.02 -20.95
CA GLY A 789 28.65 -10.83 -21.31
C GLY A 789 29.72 -10.73 -20.23
N ALA A 790 29.54 -11.48 -19.15
CA ALA A 790 30.52 -11.67 -18.11
C ALA A 790 31.37 -12.89 -18.50
N LEU A 791 32.35 -12.60 -19.35
CA LEU A 791 33.72 -13.12 -19.28
C LEU A 791 33.81 -14.61 -18.90
N GLU A 792 33.63 -15.47 -19.90
CA GLU A 792 34.46 -16.67 -20.01
C GLU A 792 35.92 -16.21 -20.18
N GLY A 793 36.59 -16.00 -19.05
CA GLY A 793 38.03 -15.75 -18.98
C GLY A 793 38.68 -16.89 -18.20
N SER A 794 39.31 -17.81 -18.93
CA SER A 794 40.28 -18.76 -18.41
C SER A 794 41.29 -18.06 -17.49
N GLY A 795 41.43 -18.55 -16.27
CA GLY A 795 42.44 -18.13 -15.31
C GLY A 795 42.89 -19.33 -14.49
N ASP A 796 43.56 -20.27 -15.16
CA ASP A 796 44.57 -21.08 -14.48
C ASP A 796 45.60 -20.12 -13.86
N GLU A 797 45.86 -20.22 -12.56
CA GLU A 797 47.22 -20.16 -11.98
C GLU A 797 47.22 -20.37 -10.45
N TYR A 798 47.74 -21.56 -10.09
CA TYR A 798 48.80 -21.82 -9.09
C TYR A 798 48.63 -21.52 -7.58
N ASN A 799 48.65 -22.63 -6.84
CA ASN A 799 49.31 -22.93 -5.55
C ASN A 799 50.10 -21.82 -4.83
N GLY A 800 49.93 -21.76 -3.50
CA GLY A 800 50.93 -21.19 -2.61
C GLY A 800 50.54 -21.10 -1.13
N HIS A 801 50.79 -22.19 -0.40
CA HIS A 801 50.82 -22.39 1.07
C HIS A 801 49.52 -22.53 1.87
#